data_AF-A0A2S0LT47-F1
#
_entry.id   AF-A0A2S0LT47-F1
#
_cell.length_a   1.000
_cell.length_b   1.000
_cell.length_c   1.000
_cell.angle_alpha   90.00
_cell.angle_beta   90.00
_cell.angle_gamma   90.00
#
_symmetry.space_group_name_H-M   'P 1'
#
loop_
_entity.id
_entity.type
_entity.pdbx_description
1 polymer ?
#
loop_
_entity_poly.entity_id
_entity_poly.type
_entity_poly.pdbx_seq_one_letter_code
_entity_poly.pdbx_strand_id
1 'polypeptide(L)'
;MWELSPRVKAEAPAEYAAGWEKQRRAAAEILRRFGRQPGVILADQVGMGKTFTALAVAVSAVLADPGRPVVISVPKAVGHKWINDWNRFAKTYLDPDTAREIRGPQEPIARPGAFFSALAEPPETRRHLLVVTHQALSNNAIGQFAELAAVWAATGGDDCGDEGWAYRRQFAKWSGRREWAVTGRDGFSPETVSELLQTPPEQWRRRWQELTGRPLPWDPVPAAVMRALQRLDPAPVLELLDRSPKRRSVDEARDAERLAETGGALKDLSRRRWQEAMVGVDSDLSLLILDEAHHTKNNGTQLSRLFAPPRPGTPDGILYRAADRMLFLTATPFELGHDELLRILGRFTAARAKDLPEAFTDETQHDLRSALISARRTSRQLERSWGRLTEDDVRHFDTWTVDEIPDDLPADVRTAWGDAQRAVAARKRMNELVRTWVIRHERPRNRTAIEGARVIPGVDAATGIPIDDELALPFLLAARIHSLASRGSANPPNFAYGIASSFEAYLRLSAGDGSGADEPVADDPGADGSALATASEPSALDAEMRWYDERVRAAIGIGSGVGVGAGVGVAARHPKVEATTRRVMDHWLKREKIVVFCWFRRTTRAVHSSIEAALRDEIRARGARAFGVDPADGEEIDKEYLRLANRLFRRDTSSRTNLAYRKIHDKLEEHFRSKTSPEAHPELASWTAEAVIRNFRTPQHLARVGGLTRDLDADGILADVFAPGASRRSLADAWTDFIERVDSPSGHPELFRDLLGRDLEAPAEQTEDADEPDRNAESGRGSELGAVGLADGSTDPDIRRRRASVFTTPSAPEVLVAGSVMGEGIDLHTECDVVIHHDLDWNPGIIEQRTGRIERIGSLAERRGTGITVYVPYLAGTHDEKQFRVVRDRQQWFDLVMGSRPEGGLEDSDEEARVPLAQPIVEAMAMNLSVG
;
A
#
# COMPACT_ATOMS: atom_id res chain seq x y z
N MET A 1 -3.40 31.35 -14.90
CA MET A 1 -3.52 31.97 -13.56
C MET A 1 -3.58 30.82 -12.56
N TRP A 2 -2.68 30.76 -11.56
CA TRP A 2 -2.61 29.64 -10.61
C TRP A 2 -3.50 29.94 -9.40
N GLU A 3 -4.80 29.75 -9.56
CA GLU A 3 -5.80 29.99 -8.52
C GLU A 3 -6.79 28.83 -8.44
N LEU A 4 -7.36 28.59 -7.26
CA LEU A 4 -8.38 27.57 -7.08
C LEU A 4 -9.62 27.94 -7.89
N SER A 5 -10.02 27.05 -8.79
CA SER A 5 -11.18 27.31 -9.66
C SER A 5 -12.47 27.43 -8.83
N PRO A 6 -13.31 28.45 -9.05
CA PRO A 6 -14.61 28.56 -8.40
C PRO A 6 -15.58 27.42 -8.81
N ARG A 7 -15.25 26.67 -9.86
CA ARG A 7 -16.00 25.48 -10.31
C ARG A 7 -15.70 24.22 -9.49
N VAL A 8 -14.73 24.30 -8.57
CA VAL A 8 -14.53 23.29 -7.53
C VAL A 8 -15.41 23.69 -6.34
N LYS A 9 -16.37 22.83 -5.99
CA LYS A 9 -17.40 23.14 -4.99
C LYS A 9 -16.79 23.51 -3.65
N ALA A 10 -17.35 24.57 -3.06
CA ALA A 10 -16.98 25.01 -1.74
C ALA A 10 -17.49 24.02 -0.67
N GLU A 11 -18.71 23.51 -0.85
CA GLU A 11 -19.39 22.64 0.10
C GLU A 11 -19.07 21.16 -0.16
N ALA A 12 -19.14 20.37 0.90
CA ALA A 12 -19.03 18.91 0.86
C ALA A 12 -20.21 18.28 1.62
N PRO A 13 -20.49 16.99 1.41
CA PRO A 13 -21.36 16.23 2.31
C PRO A 13 -20.92 16.41 3.77
N ALA A 14 -21.88 16.42 4.70
CA ALA A 14 -21.62 16.73 6.11
C ALA A 14 -20.49 15.88 6.73
N GLU A 15 -20.39 14.61 6.32
CA GLU A 15 -19.34 13.67 6.77
C GLU A 15 -17.91 14.06 6.37
N TYR A 16 -17.74 14.84 5.29
CA TYR A 16 -16.42 15.29 4.81
C TYR A 16 -16.19 16.78 4.95
N ALA A 17 -17.19 17.59 5.31
CA ALA A 17 -17.13 19.05 5.30
C ALA A 17 -15.90 19.63 6.02
N ALA A 18 -15.62 19.16 7.25
CA ALA A 18 -14.47 19.65 8.01
C ALA A 18 -13.12 19.26 7.39
N GLY A 19 -13.04 18.06 6.80
CA GLY A 19 -11.84 17.59 6.09
C GLY A 19 -11.64 18.32 4.77
N TRP A 20 -12.72 18.52 4.01
CA TRP A 20 -12.71 19.18 2.71
C TRP A 20 -12.30 20.64 2.80
N GLU A 21 -12.80 21.39 3.80
CA GLU A 21 -12.40 22.80 3.99
C GLU A 21 -10.88 22.94 4.15
N LYS A 22 -10.25 22.05 4.94
CA LYS A 22 -8.79 22.02 5.12
C LYS A 22 -8.08 21.68 3.81
N GLN A 23 -8.54 20.65 3.09
CA GLN A 23 -7.99 20.23 1.80
C GLN A 23 -8.11 21.34 0.75
N ARG A 24 -9.23 22.05 0.71
CA ARG A 24 -9.49 23.17 -0.20
C ARG A 24 -8.57 24.35 0.07
N ARG A 25 -8.35 24.70 1.34
CA ARG A 25 -7.37 25.73 1.73
C ARG A 25 -5.94 25.34 1.35
N ALA A 26 -5.57 24.08 1.57
CA ALA A 26 -4.28 23.56 1.15
C ALA A 26 -4.11 23.64 -0.38
N ALA A 27 -5.13 23.27 -1.15
CA ALA A 27 -5.11 23.38 -2.61
C ALA A 27 -4.97 24.83 -3.09
N ALA A 28 -5.71 25.76 -2.49
CA ALA A 28 -5.60 27.19 -2.81
C ALA A 28 -4.19 27.73 -2.50
N GLU A 29 -3.61 27.35 -1.37
CA GLU A 29 -2.25 27.75 -1.00
C GLU A 29 -1.19 27.15 -1.94
N ILE A 30 -1.33 25.88 -2.36
CA ILE A 30 -0.45 25.25 -3.36
C ILE A 30 -0.48 26.03 -4.67
N LEU A 31 -1.67 26.37 -5.16
CA LEU A 31 -1.85 27.12 -6.41
C LEU A 31 -1.25 28.54 -6.29
N ARG A 32 -1.50 29.23 -5.18
CA ARG A 32 -0.88 30.54 -4.90
C ARG A 32 0.65 30.47 -4.93
N ARG A 33 1.24 29.43 -4.33
CA ARG A 33 2.68 29.17 -4.36
C ARG A 33 3.19 28.89 -5.77
N PHE A 34 2.48 28.13 -6.60
CA PHE A 34 2.85 27.93 -8.00
C PHE A 34 2.95 29.25 -8.80
N GLY A 35 2.32 30.33 -8.36
CA GLY A 35 2.58 31.66 -8.91
C GLY A 35 4.03 32.13 -8.76
N ARG A 36 4.77 31.65 -7.75
CA ARG A 36 6.10 32.16 -7.35
C ARG A 36 7.20 31.11 -7.28
N GLN A 37 6.87 29.83 -7.22
CA GLN A 37 7.84 28.73 -7.07
C GLN A 37 7.57 27.56 -8.04
N PRO A 38 8.60 26.79 -8.42
CA PRO A 38 8.48 25.72 -9.42
C PRO A 38 7.75 24.47 -8.92
N GLY A 39 7.68 24.26 -7.61
CA GLY A 39 6.99 23.12 -7.03
C GLY A 39 6.76 23.21 -5.53
N VAL A 40 5.88 22.34 -5.03
CA VAL A 40 5.46 22.26 -3.62
C VAL A 40 5.41 20.79 -3.21
N ILE A 41 5.80 20.48 -1.98
CA ILE A 41 5.57 19.17 -1.37
C ILE A 41 4.33 19.25 -0.47
N LEU A 42 3.31 18.45 -0.77
CA LEU A 42 2.19 18.19 0.14
C LEU A 42 2.52 16.95 0.96
N ALA A 43 2.78 17.18 2.24
CA ALA A 43 3.38 16.21 3.13
C ALA A 43 2.51 15.86 4.35
N ASP A 44 1.20 16.01 4.19
CA ASP A 44 0.21 15.71 5.22
C ASP A 44 0.37 14.28 5.76
N GLN A 45 -0.01 14.10 7.01
CA GLN A 45 -0.07 12.78 7.63
C GLN A 45 -0.92 11.79 6.80
N VAL A 46 -0.65 10.50 6.96
CA VAL A 46 -1.42 9.44 6.28
C VAL A 46 -2.91 9.60 6.62
N GLY A 47 -3.78 9.40 5.63
CA GLY A 47 -5.24 9.49 5.85
C GLY A 47 -5.86 10.90 5.80
N MET A 48 -5.06 11.96 5.65
CA MET A 48 -5.53 13.36 5.54
C MET A 48 -6.13 13.75 4.17
N GLY A 49 -6.15 12.81 3.22
CA GLY A 49 -6.72 13.04 1.88
C GLY A 49 -5.87 13.89 0.94
N LYS A 50 -4.54 13.69 0.97
CA LYS A 50 -3.59 14.27 0.00
C LYS A 50 -4.06 14.13 -1.45
N THR A 51 -4.65 13.00 -1.80
CA THR A 51 -5.21 12.74 -3.13
C THR A 51 -6.30 13.74 -3.52
N PHE A 52 -7.24 14.07 -2.62
CA PHE A 52 -8.32 15.02 -2.92
C PHE A 52 -7.81 16.45 -3.05
N THR A 53 -6.86 16.85 -2.21
CA THR A 53 -6.14 18.13 -2.35
C THR A 53 -5.42 18.21 -3.71
N ALA A 54 -4.71 17.16 -4.10
CA ALA A 54 -4.01 17.09 -5.38
C ALA A 54 -4.96 17.13 -6.58
N LEU A 55 -6.12 16.47 -6.50
CA LEU A 55 -7.16 16.52 -7.54
C LEU A 55 -7.76 17.92 -7.68
N ALA A 56 -7.98 18.65 -6.58
CA ALA A 56 -8.44 20.04 -6.63
C ALA A 56 -7.44 20.96 -7.34
N VAL A 57 -6.14 20.76 -7.09
CA VAL A 57 -5.04 21.45 -7.80
C VAL A 57 -5.03 21.06 -9.28
N ALA A 58 -5.12 19.76 -9.59
CA ALA A 58 -5.10 19.24 -10.95
C ALA A 58 -6.27 19.77 -11.80
N VAL A 59 -7.49 19.73 -11.25
CA VAL A 59 -8.69 20.26 -11.92
C VAL A 59 -8.57 21.76 -12.16
N SER A 60 -8.06 22.51 -11.19
CA SER A 60 -7.86 23.95 -11.37
C SER A 60 -6.84 24.25 -12.47
N ALA A 61 -5.76 23.45 -12.57
CA ALA A 61 -4.80 23.56 -13.66
C ALA A 61 -5.40 23.21 -15.03
N VAL A 62 -6.19 22.13 -15.11
CA VAL A 62 -6.90 21.73 -16.35
C VAL A 62 -7.89 22.79 -16.82
N LEU A 63 -8.69 23.35 -15.90
CA LEU A 63 -9.68 24.37 -16.24
C LEU A 63 -9.03 25.70 -16.65
N ALA A 64 -7.82 25.99 -16.17
CA ALA A 64 -7.07 27.17 -16.56
C ALA A 64 -6.39 27.01 -17.93
N ASP A 65 -5.99 25.80 -18.31
CA ASP A 65 -5.35 25.49 -19.59
C ASP A 65 -5.74 24.08 -20.11
N PRO A 66 -6.90 23.94 -20.77
CA PRO A 66 -7.38 22.64 -21.25
C PRO A 66 -6.51 22.04 -22.37
N GLY A 67 -5.65 22.83 -23.01
CA GLY A 67 -4.80 22.35 -24.11
C GLY A 67 -3.63 21.48 -23.64
N ARG A 68 -3.25 21.58 -22.36
CA ARG A 68 -2.06 20.95 -21.79
C ARG A 68 -2.42 19.97 -20.67
N PRO A 69 -2.13 18.67 -20.83
CA PRO A 69 -2.55 17.67 -19.85
C PRO A 69 -1.80 17.78 -18.53
N VAL A 70 -2.44 17.30 -17.47
CA VAL A 70 -1.84 17.07 -16.15
C VAL A 70 -1.52 15.58 -16.03
N VAL A 71 -0.29 15.27 -15.63
CA VAL A 71 0.17 13.89 -15.40
C VAL A 71 0.29 13.63 -13.91
N ILE A 72 -0.32 12.54 -13.46
CA ILE A 72 -0.26 12.03 -12.09
C ILE A 72 0.55 10.73 -12.12
N SER A 73 1.80 10.79 -11.68
CA SER A 73 2.71 9.65 -11.60
C SER A 73 2.56 8.93 -10.26
N VAL A 74 2.30 7.62 -10.29
CA VAL A 74 1.92 6.85 -9.10
C VAL A 74 2.59 5.47 -9.02
N PRO A 75 2.77 4.90 -7.82
CA PRO A 75 3.10 3.48 -7.68
C PRO A 75 2.05 2.57 -8.35
N LYS A 76 2.46 1.40 -8.85
CA LYS A 76 1.56 0.46 -9.52
C LYS A 76 0.38 0.05 -8.63
N ALA A 77 0.62 -0.11 -7.32
CA ALA A 77 -0.38 -0.56 -6.36
C ALA A 77 -1.56 0.44 -6.22
N VAL A 78 -1.30 1.74 -6.35
CA VAL A 78 -2.30 2.80 -6.11
C VAL A 78 -2.95 3.35 -7.39
N GLY A 79 -2.53 2.89 -8.58
CA GLY A 79 -3.06 3.40 -9.85
C GLY A 79 -4.59 3.35 -9.94
N HIS A 80 -5.20 2.20 -9.62
CA HIS A 80 -6.66 2.05 -9.65
C HIS A 80 -7.35 2.86 -8.55
N LYS A 81 -6.69 3.04 -7.40
CA LYS A 81 -7.19 3.88 -6.31
C LYS A 81 -7.36 5.32 -6.78
N TRP A 82 -6.39 5.87 -7.51
CA TRP A 82 -6.49 7.21 -8.09
C TRP A 82 -7.64 7.37 -9.10
N ILE A 83 -7.96 6.33 -9.88
CA ILE A 83 -9.13 6.34 -10.77
C ILE A 83 -10.43 6.41 -9.96
N ASN A 84 -10.54 5.59 -8.91
CA ASN A 84 -11.71 5.59 -8.04
C ASN A 84 -11.86 6.92 -7.29
N ASP A 85 -10.76 7.46 -6.78
CA ASP A 85 -10.72 8.76 -6.09
C ASP A 85 -11.09 9.90 -7.06
N TRP A 86 -10.67 9.84 -8.33
CA TRP A 86 -11.11 10.77 -9.36
C TRP A 86 -12.64 10.70 -9.57
N ASN A 87 -13.19 9.51 -9.76
CA ASN A 87 -14.63 9.34 -10.01
C ASN A 87 -15.45 9.88 -8.83
N ARG A 88 -15.01 9.58 -7.61
CA ARG A 88 -15.60 10.10 -6.39
C ARG A 88 -15.46 11.62 -6.29
N PHE A 89 -14.29 12.16 -6.61
CA PHE A 89 -14.04 13.60 -6.60
C PHE A 89 -14.93 14.33 -7.60
N ALA A 90 -15.00 13.86 -8.86
CA ALA A 90 -15.79 14.47 -9.91
C ALA A 90 -17.29 14.46 -9.60
N LYS A 91 -17.80 13.36 -9.00
CA LYS A 91 -19.20 13.25 -8.58
C LYS A 91 -19.53 14.18 -7.40
N THR A 92 -18.61 14.33 -6.45
CA THR A 92 -18.87 15.00 -5.16
C THR A 92 -18.56 16.49 -5.21
N TYR A 93 -17.42 16.87 -5.78
CA TYR A 93 -16.83 18.20 -5.66
C TYR A 93 -16.87 19.02 -6.95
N LEU A 94 -17.44 18.49 -8.04
CA LEU A 94 -17.67 19.22 -9.28
C LEU A 94 -19.17 19.23 -9.62
N ASP A 95 -19.57 20.23 -10.39
CA ASP A 95 -20.88 20.22 -11.05
C ASP A 95 -20.86 19.23 -12.24
N PRO A 96 -21.99 18.56 -12.56
CA PRO A 96 -22.04 17.56 -13.63
C PRO A 96 -21.52 18.05 -14.98
N ASP A 97 -21.79 19.31 -15.34
CA ASP A 97 -21.34 19.88 -16.60
C ASP A 97 -19.82 20.11 -16.60
N THR A 98 -19.28 20.64 -15.50
CA THR A 98 -17.82 20.77 -15.30
C THR A 98 -17.13 19.40 -15.34
N ALA A 99 -17.71 18.38 -14.70
CA ALA A 99 -17.17 17.03 -14.71
C ALA A 99 -17.14 16.42 -16.13
N ARG A 100 -18.15 16.71 -16.96
CA ARG A 100 -18.21 16.25 -18.37
C ARG A 100 -17.22 16.96 -19.28
N GLU A 101 -16.92 18.24 -19.01
CA GLU A 101 -15.90 18.98 -19.75
C GLU A 101 -14.50 18.40 -19.52
N ILE A 102 -14.23 17.86 -18.32
CA ILE A 102 -12.94 17.27 -17.98
C ILE A 102 -12.90 15.80 -18.43
N ARG A 103 -12.22 15.54 -19.55
CA ARG A 103 -11.76 14.20 -19.96
C ARG A 103 -10.79 13.60 -18.94
N GLY A 104 -11.36 12.99 -17.90
CA GLY A 104 -10.66 12.37 -16.77
C GLY A 104 -10.03 11.00 -17.09
N PRO A 105 -9.26 10.43 -16.13
CA PRO A 105 -8.61 9.15 -16.30
C PRO A 105 -9.62 8.00 -16.18
N GLN A 106 -9.54 7.02 -17.10
CA GLN A 106 -10.40 5.83 -17.09
C GLN A 106 -9.70 4.59 -16.54
N GLU A 107 -8.41 4.44 -16.84
CA GLU A 107 -7.58 3.33 -16.40
C GLU A 107 -6.14 3.82 -16.15
N PRO A 108 -5.38 3.16 -15.26
CA PRO A 108 -3.98 3.52 -15.04
C PRO A 108 -3.11 3.13 -16.24
N ILE A 109 -2.35 4.08 -16.77
CA ILE A 109 -1.39 3.83 -17.84
C ILE A 109 -0.16 3.16 -17.23
N ALA A 110 0.03 1.86 -17.49
CA ALA A 110 1.10 1.07 -16.90
C ALA A 110 2.26 0.73 -17.86
N ARG A 111 2.17 1.14 -19.12
CA ARG A 111 3.16 0.83 -20.17
C ARG A 111 3.68 2.10 -20.85
N PRO A 112 4.96 2.14 -21.24
CA PRO A 112 5.55 3.33 -21.88
C PRO A 112 4.87 3.70 -23.19
N GLY A 113 4.65 2.74 -24.09
CA GLY A 113 3.96 3.01 -25.37
C GLY A 113 2.62 3.72 -25.17
N ALA A 114 1.80 3.21 -24.24
CA ALA A 114 0.51 3.81 -23.91
C ALA A 114 0.60 5.24 -23.35
N PHE A 115 1.66 5.56 -22.58
CA PHE A 115 1.87 6.92 -22.06
C PHE A 115 2.14 7.91 -23.18
N PHE A 116 3.07 7.59 -24.08
CA PHE A 116 3.41 8.48 -25.19
C PHE A 116 2.33 8.53 -26.27
N SER A 117 1.56 7.44 -26.47
CA SER A 117 0.33 7.49 -27.27
C SER A 117 -0.66 8.51 -26.69
N ALA A 118 -0.91 8.46 -25.39
CA ALA A 118 -1.84 9.39 -24.73
C ALA A 118 -1.37 10.85 -24.82
N LEU A 119 -0.06 11.12 -24.73
CA LEU A 119 0.49 12.46 -24.93
C LEU A 119 0.43 12.94 -26.39
N ALA A 120 0.48 12.03 -27.36
CA ALA A 120 0.47 12.35 -28.78
C ALA A 120 -0.94 12.61 -29.35
N GLU A 121 -2.01 12.30 -28.59
CA GLU A 121 -3.39 12.59 -29.00
C GLU A 121 -3.58 14.08 -29.31
N PRO A 122 -4.36 14.46 -30.34
CA PRO A 122 -4.69 15.87 -30.61
C PRO A 122 -5.37 16.56 -29.41
N PRO A 123 -5.13 17.86 -29.14
CA PRO A 123 -5.71 18.56 -27.98
C PRO A 123 -7.23 18.44 -27.85
N GLU A 124 -7.95 18.26 -28.95
CA GLU A 124 -9.42 18.13 -28.99
C GLU A 124 -9.91 16.81 -28.39
N THR A 125 -9.13 15.73 -28.53
CA THR A 125 -9.47 14.39 -28.06
C THR A 125 -8.64 13.95 -26.86
N ARG A 126 -7.48 14.57 -26.64
CA ARG A 126 -6.52 14.24 -25.59
C ARG A 126 -7.17 14.32 -24.21
N ARG A 127 -6.95 13.30 -23.39
CA ARG A 127 -7.35 13.31 -21.98
C ARG A 127 -6.64 14.45 -21.23
N HIS A 128 -7.38 15.17 -20.42
CA HIS A 128 -6.82 16.28 -19.63
C HIS A 128 -6.05 15.78 -18.40
N LEU A 129 -6.47 14.64 -17.84
CA LEU A 129 -5.87 14.03 -16.66
C LEU A 129 -5.39 12.62 -16.99
N LEU A 130 -4.10 12.37 -16.77
CA LEU A 130 -3.46 11.09 -17.04
C LEU A 130 -2.90 10.49 -15.74
N VAL A 131 -3.39 9.32 -15.34
CA VAL A 131 -2.81 8.55 -14.22
C VAL A 131 -1.82 7.54 -14.81
N VAL A 132 -0.55 7.68 -14.46
CA VAL A 132 0.58 6.98 -15.08
C VAL A 132 1.38 6.26 -14.00
N THR A 133 1.58 4.96 -14.13
CA THR A 133 2.41 4.25 -13.13
C THR A 133 3.88 4.62 -13.30
N HIS A 134 4.67 4.56 -12.23
CA HIS A 134 6.12 4.73 -12.28
C HIS A 134 6.78 3.82 -13.33
N GLN A 135 6.23 2.62 -13.55
CA GLN A 135 6.71 1.69 -14.58
C GLN A 135 6.39 2.15 -16.01
N ALA A 136 5.29 2.86 -16.24
CA ALA A 136 4.99 3.41 -17.56
C ALA A 136 5.99 4.51 -17.96
N LEU A 137 6.60 5.18 -16.98
CA LEU A 137 7.68 6.13 -17.22
C LEU A 137 9.05 5.45 -17.39
N SER A 138 9.12 4.13 -17.22
CA SER A 138 10.35 3.39 -17.48
C SER A 138 10.60 3.26 -18.97
N ASN A 139 11.84 3.47 -19.40
CA ASN A 139 12.22 3.39 -20.81
C ASN A 139 12.44 1.94 -21.31
N ASN A 140 11.95 0.93 -20.58
CA ASN A 140 11.90 -0.46 -21.05
C ASN A 140 10.74 -0.60 -22.04
N ALA A 141 10.90 0.06 -23.20
CA ALA A 141 9.97 0.02 -24.30
C ALA A 141 9.73 -1.41 -24.80
N ILE A 142 8.63 -1.60 -25.51
CA ILE A 142 8.23 -2.86 -26.14
C ILE A 142 9.34 -3.25 -27.13
N GLY A 143 10.25 -4.12 -26.68
CA GLY A 143 11.60 -4.19 -27.23
C GLY A 143 11.67 -4.35 -28.74
N GLN A 144 10.80 -5.18 -29.31
CA GLN A 144 10.83 -5.52 -30.73
C GLN A 144 10.20 -4.44 -31.62
N PHE A 145 9.15 -3.73 -31.16
CA PHE A 145 8.59 -2.62 -31.94
C PHE A 145 9.52 -1.41 -31.99
N ALA A 146 10.31 -1.17 -30.93
CA ALA A 146 11.33 -0.13 -30.93
C ALA A 146 12.44 -0.42 -31.95
N GLU A 147 12.87 -1.69 -32.04
CA GLU A 147 13.83 -2.17 -33.03
C GLU A 147 13.30 -1.98 -34.46
N LEU A 148 12.03 -2.35 -34.72
CA LEU A 148 11.38 -2.12 -36.01
C LEU A 148 11.26 -0.63 -36.36
N ALA A 149 10.88 0.20 -35.39
CA ALA A 149 10.70 1.63 -35.59
C ALA A 149 12.01 2.33 -36.00
N ALA A 150 13.11 1.99 -35.32
CA ALA A 150 14.43 2.54 -35.63
C ALA A 150 14.88 2.13 -37.04
N VAL A 151 14.69 0.88 -37.44
CA VAL A 151 15.01 0.40 -38.80
C VAL A 151 14.12 1.06 -39.85
N TRP A 152 12.81 1.15 -39.60
CA TRP A 152 11.87 1.78 -40.51
C TRP A 152 12.22 3.25 -40.76
N ALA A 153 12.51 4.00 -39.69
CA ALA A 153 12.94 5.40 -39.77
C ALA A 153 14.28 5.55 -40.51
N ALA A 154 15.27 4.70 -40.21
CA ALA A 154 16.59 4.77 -40.83
C ALA A 154 16.61 4.42 -42.33
N THR A 155 15.63 3.63 -42.79
CA THR A 155 15.53 3.19 -44.20
C THR A 155 14.71 4.12 -45.09
N GLY A 156 14.41 5.33 -44.62
CA GLY A 156 13.70 6.36 -45.39
C GLY A 156 12.20 6.47 -45.14
N GLY A 157 11.66 5.75 -44.13
CA GLY A 157 10.25 5.86 -43.76
C GLY A 157 9.30 5.53 -44.91
N ASP A 158 8.40 6.45 -45.25
CA ASP A 158 7.47 6.31 -46.37
C ASP A 158 8.17 6.50 -47.73
N ASP A 159 9.23 7.31 -47.80
CA ASP A 159 10.02 7.59 -49.01
C ASP A 159 11.18 6.58 -49.18
N CYS A 160 10.93 5.32 -48.82
CA CYS A 160 11.93 4.25 -48.85
C CYS A 160 12.34 3.92 -50.30
N GLY A 161 13.55 4.30 -50.70
CA GLY A 161 14.14 3.91 -51.99
C GLY A 161 14.52 2.42 -52.07
N ASP A 162 15.04 1.99 -53.23
CA ASP A 162 15.36 0.59 -53.51
C ASP A 162 16.35 -0.04 -52.50
N GLU A 163 17.36 0.73 -52.07
CA GLU A 163 18.32 0.29 -51.05
C GLU A 163 17.66 0.11 -49.67
N GLY A 164 16.79 1.04 -49.27
CA GLY A 164 16.02 0.92 -48.03
C GLY A 164 15.14 -0.33 -48.02
N TRP A 165 14.51 -0.64 -49.16
CA TRP A 165 13.71 -1.85 -49.36
C TRP A 165 14.54 -3.14 -49.30
N ALA A 166 15.78 -3.10 -49.77
CA ALA A 166 16.71 -4.22 -49.63
C ALA A 166 17.06 -4.44 -48.16
N TYR A 167 17.34 -3.37 -47.40
CA TYR A 167 17.63 -3.44 -45.97
C TYR A 167 16.46 -3.95 -45.14
N ARG A 168 15.22 -3.49 -45.39
CA ARG A 168 14.01 -3.99 -44.71
C ARG A 168 13.80 -5.49 -44.92
N ARG A 169 13.95 -5.96 -46.17
CA ARG A 169 13.85 -7.39 -46.51
C ARG A 169 14.97 -8.21 -45.84
N GLN A 170 16.19 -7.68 -45.81
CA GLN A 170 17.31 -8.32 -45.13
C GLN A 170 17.09 -8.43 -43.62
N PHE A 171 16.60 -7.38 -42.97
CA PHE A 171 16.27 -7.39 -41.55
C PHE A 171 15.16 -8.40 -41.22
N ALA A 172 14.09 -8.41 -42.02
CA ALA A 172 12.96 -9.34 -41.84
C ALA A 172 13.38 -10.80 -42.03
N LYS A 173 14.25 -11.10 -43.01
CA LYS A 173 14.76 -12.44 -43.30
C LYS A 173 15.42 -13.13 -42.10
N TRP A 174 16.11 -12.37 -41.26
CA TRP A 174 16.82 -12.90 -40.08
C TRP A 174 16.01 -12.82 -38.78
N SER A 175 14.86 -12.14 -38.81
CA SER A 175 13.91 -12.14 -37.70
C SER A 175 13.45 -13.58 -37.41
N GLY A 176 13.18 -13.91 -36.15
CA GLY A 176 12.86 -15.29 -35.78
C GLY A 176 14.03 -16.07 -35.16
N ARG A 177 15.27 -15.80 -35.57
CA ARG A 177 16.50 -16.38 -34.98
C ARG A 177 16.69 -15.86 -33.55
N ARG A 178 17.32 -16.67 -32.68
CA ARG A 178 17.55 -16.30 -31.27
C ARG A 178 18.66 -15.25 -31.13
N GLU A 179 19.56 -15.23 -32.09
CA GLU A 179 20.77 -14.40 -32.17
C GLU A 179 20.50 -13.02 -32.78
N TRP A 180 19.34 -12.82 -33.41
CA TRP A 180 18.98 -11.56 -34.08
C TRP A 180 18.30 -10.56 -33.14
N ALA A 181 18.26 -9.29 -33.55
CA ALA A 181 17.62 -8.21 -32.78
C ALA A 181 16.17 -8.57 -32.41
N VAL A 182 15.36 -8.93 -33.43
CA VAL A 182 13.96 -9.37 -33.26
C VAL A 182 13.89 -10.90 -33.23
N THR A 183 13.82 -11.45 -32.03
CA THR A 183 13.63 -12.91 -31.81
C THR A 183 12.21 -13.37 -32.12
N GLY A 184 12.01 -14.58 -32.65
CA GLY A 184 10.68 -15.10 -33.07
C GLY A 184 9.65 -15.37 -31.98
N ARG A 185 9.86 -14.87 -30.76
CA ARG A 185 8.86 -14.96 -29.69
C ARG A 185 7.71 -13.98 -29.97
N ASP A 186 6.56 -14.26 -29.37
CA ASP A 186 5.42 -13.34 -29.28
C ASP A 186 4.75 -12.90 -30.60
N GLY A 187 5.02 -13.59 -31.72
CA GLY A 187 4.36 -13.34 -33.01
C GLY A 187 5.21 -12.62 -34.04
N PHE A 188 6.47 -12.30 -33.75
CA PHE A 188 7.40 -11.64 -34.69
C PHE A 188 8.09 -12.64 -35.64
N SER A 189 7.31 -13.29 -36.51
CA SER A 189 7.86 -14.12 -37.59
C SER A 189 8.53 -13.27 -38.69
N PRO A 190 9.42 -13.84 -39.53
CA PRO A 190 9.98 -13.14 -40.69
C PRO A 190 8.91 -12.48 -41.57
N GLU A 191 7.80 -13.16 -41.78
CA GLU A 191 6.66 -12.69 -42.59
C GLU A 191 5.97 -11.51 -41.90
N THR A 192 5.72 -11.62 -40.59
CA THR A 192 5.08 -10.56 -39.80
C THR A 192 5.96 -9.31 -39.75
N VAL A 193 7.26 -9.47 -39.51
CA VAL A 193 8.23 -8.36 -39.50
C VAL A 193 8.34 -7.70 -40.87
N SER A 194 8.38 -8.51 -41.94
CA SER A 194 8.37 -8.00 -43.31
C SER A 194 7.15 -7.12 -43.53
N GLU A 195 5.95 -7.62 -43.29
CA GLU A 195 4.69 -6.87 -43.48
C GLU A 195 4.65 -5.57 -42.65
N LEU A 196 5.11 -5.60 -41.40
CA LEU A 196 5.18 -4.39 -40.57
C LEU A 196 6.13 -3.36 -41.14
N LEU A 197 7.34 -3.74 -41.57
CA LEU A 197 8.31 -2.79 -42.16
C LEU A 197 7.85 -2.20 -43.51
N GLN A 198 6.86 -2.82 -44.17
CA GLN A 198 6.24 -2.30 -45.39
C GLN A 198 5.05 -1.39 -45.10
N THR A 199 4.52 -1.44 -43.89
CA THR A 199 3.36 -0.69 -43.47
C THR A 199 3.80 0.56 -42.71
N PRO A 200 3.14 1.72 -42.89
CA PRO A 200 3.38 2.89 -42.03
C PRO A 200 3.12 2.55 -40.55
N PRO A 201 3.96 3.01 -39.60
CA PRO A 201 3.85 2.71 -38.17
C PRO A 201 2.47 2.98 -37.55
N GLU A 202 1.76 4.01 -38.04
CA GLU A 202 0.40 4.37 -37.59
C GLU A 202 -0.63 3.23 -37.79
N GLN A 203 -0.37 2.32 -38.72
CA GLN A 203 -1.24 1.19 -39.03
C GLN A 203 -0.74 -0.12 -38.40
N TRP A 204 0.42 -0.14 -37.73
CA TRP A 204 1.00 -1.36 -37.16
C TRP A 204 0.09 -2.02 -36.14
N ARG A 205 -0.66 -1.25 -35.34
CA ARG A 205 -1.63 -1.81 -34.39
C ARG A 205 -2.67 -2.69 -35.09
N ARG A 206 -3.27 -2.16 -36.16
CA ARG A 206 -4.28 -2.87 -36.96
C ARG A 206 -3.65 -4.05 -37.69
N ARG A 207 -2.52 -3.82 -38.35
CA ARG A 207 -1.82 -4.83 -39.15
C ARG A 207 -1.34 -6.00 -38.29
N TRP A 208 -0.84 -5.72 -37.09
CA TRP A 208 -0.45 -6.74 -36.12
C TRP A 208 -1.63 -7.65 -35.74
N GLN A 209 -2.80 -7.08 -35.48
CA GLN A 209 -4.00 -7.86 -35.16
C GLN A 209 -4.45 -8.73 -36.34
N GLU A 210 -4.40 -8.20 -37.56
CA GLU A 210 -4.71 -8.96 -38.78
C GLU A 210 -3.76 -10.14 -39.00
N LEU A 211 -2.45 -9.94 -38.75
CA LEU A 211 -1.41 -10.95 -38.99
C LEU A 211 -1.32 -12.01 -37.89
N THR A 212 -1.52 -11.62 -36.62
CA THR A 212 -1.27 -12.50 -35.46
C THR A 212 -2.54 -12.95 -34.75
N GLY A 213 -3.70 -12.34 -35.04
CA GLY A 213 -4.94 -12.51 -34.29
C GLY A 213 -4.91 -11.92 -32.88
N ARG A 214 -3.81 -11.26 -32.47
CA ARG A 214 -3.62 -10.70 -31.14
C ARG A 214 -3.90 -9.20 -31.16
N PRO A 215 -4.90 -8.68 -30.43
CA PRO A 215 -5.14 -7.25 -30.37
C PRO A 215 -4.02 -6.55 -29.58
N LEU A 216 -3.56 -5.42 -30.10
CA LEU A 216 -2.71 -4.48 -29.36
C LEU A 216 -3.60 -3.38 -28.75
N PRO A 217 -3.63 -3.21 -27.42
CA PRO A 217 -4.50 -2.22 -26.77
C PRO A 217 -4.03 -0.77 -26.99
N TRP A 218 -2.81 -0.56 -27.46
CA TRP A 218 -2.21 0.76 -27.69
C TRP A 218 -1.50 0.80 -29.04
N ASP A 219 -1.08 2.00 -29.45
CA ASP A 219 -0.22 2.18 -30.62
C ASP A 219 1.23 1.82 -30.28
N PRO A 220 1.86 0.81 -30.94
CA PRO A 220 3.23 0.39 -30.66
C PRO A 220 4.27 1.48 -30.81
N VAL A 221 4.04 2.41 -31.73
CA VAL A 221 5.02 3.45 -32.04
C VAL A 221 4.30 4.77 -32.24
N PRO A 222 4.16 5.58 -31.16
CA PRO A 222 3.46 6.85 -31.23
C PRO A 222 4.04 7.76 -32.32
N ALA A 223 3.17 8.44 -33.07
CA ALA A 223 3.59 9.32 -34.18
C ALA A 223 4.61 10.38 -33.76
N ALA A 224 4.54 10.90 -32.54
CA ALA A 224 5.52 11.85 -32.01
C ALA A 224 6.93 11.23 -31.86
N VAL A 225 7.00 9.99 -31.39
CA VAL A 225 8.25 9.23 -31.27
C VAL A 225 8.81 8.93 -32.66
N MET A 226 7.95 8.53 -33.60
CA MET A 226 8.36 8.27 -34.98
C MET A 226 8.95 9.53 -35.65
N ARG A 227 8.28 10.69 -35.51
CA ARG A 227 8.81 11.97 -36.00
C ARG A 227 10.15 12.33 -35.36
N ALA A 228 10.35 12.01 -34.08
CA ALA A 228 11.62 12.23 -33.40
C ALA A 228 12.71 11.26 -33.91
N LEU A 229 12.39 9.98 -34.13
CA LEU A 229 13.30 8.99 -34.71
C LEU A 229 13.77 9.39 -36.12
N GLN A 230 12.88 9.90 -36.97
CA GLN A 230 13.21 10.36 -38.32
C GLN A 230 14.17 11.56 -38.35
N ARG A 231 14.31 12.30 -37.23
CA ARG A 231 15.27 13.42 -37.12
C ARG A 231 16.66 12.96 -36.68
N LEU A 232 16.80 11.71 -36.22
CA LEU A 232 18.08 11.15 -35.80
C LEU A 232 18.89 10.71 -37.02
N ASP A 233 20.22 10.74 -36.89
CA ASP A 233 21.13 10.29 -37.95
C ASP A 233 20.93 8.79 -38.25
N PRO A 234 20.54 8.42 -39.49
CA PRO A 234 20.28 7.05 -39.88
C PRO A 234 21.56 6.23 -40.13
N ALA A 235 22.72 6.88 -40.35
CA ALA A 235 23.94 6.20 -40.79
C ALA A 235 24.38 5.04 -39.88
N PRO A 236 24.39 5.17 -38.54
CA PRO A 236 24.81 4.06 -37.66
C PRO A 236 23.94 2.80 -37.76
N VAL A 237 22.64 2.97 -38.05
CA VAL A 237 21.72 1.83 -38.23
C VAL A 237 21.99 1.16 -39.58
N LEU A 238 22.16 1.95 -40.63
CA LEU A 238 22.45 1.46 -41.98
C LEU A 238 23.79 0.73 -42.07
N GLU A 239 24.83 1.22 -41.39
CA GLU A 239 26.15 0.56 -41.31
C GLU A 239 26.07 -0.85 -40.70
N LEU A 240 25.29 -1.01 -39.62
CA LEU A 240 25.09 -2.32 -38.99
C LEU A 240 24.27 -3.27 -39.89
N LEU A 241 23.27 -2.73 -40.61
CA LEU A 241 22.51 -3.51 -41.58
C LEU A 241 23.39 -3.96 -42.75
N ASP A 242 24.31 -3.13 -43.22
CA ASP A 242 25.23 -3.49 -44.30
C ASP A 242 26.24 -4.57 -43.89
N ARG A 243 26.73 -4.51 -42.65
CA ARG A 243 27.61 -5.53 -42.05
C ARG A 243 26.91 -6.87 -41.81
N SER A 244 25.58 -6.88 -41.74
CA SER A 244 24.83 -8.11 -41.47
C SER A 244 24.86 -9.08 -42.67
N PRO A 245 24.76 -10.40 -42.44
CA PRO A 245 24.89 -11.38 -43.53
C PRO A 245 23.82 -11.21 -44.62
N LYS A 246 24.23 -10.92 -45.86
CA LYS A 246 23.30 -10.76 -47.00
C LYS A 246 22.76 -12.12 -47.51
N ARG A 247 23.61 -13.16 -47.49
CA ARG A 247 23.30 -14.53 -47.95
C ARG A 247 23.44 -15.51 -46.80
N ARG A 248 22.70 -16.63 -46.85
CA ARG A 248 22.87 -17.74 -45.91
C ARG A 248 24.17 -18.47 -46.26
N SER A 249 25.01 -18.72 -45.25
CA SER A 249 26.18 -19.58 -45.36
C SER A 249 25.77 -21.05 -45.32
N VAL A 250 26.62 -21.93 -45.84
CA VAL A 250 26.49 -23.39 -45.63
C VAL A 250 26.90 -23.76 -44.20
N ASP A 251 27.78 -22.96 -43.58
CA ASP A 251 28.16 -23.06 -42.18
C ASP A 251 27.23 -22.23 -41.30
N GLU A 252 26.26 -22.92 -40.68
CA GLU A 252 25.27 -22.29 -39.80
C GLU A 252 25.88 -21.67 -38.54
N ALA A 253 27.01 -22.18 -38.04
CA ALA A 253 27.68 -21.65 -36.86
C ALA A 253 28.28 -20.27 -37.15
N ARG A 254 28.86 -20.10 -38.33
CA ARG A 254 29.40 -18.81 -38.79
C ARG A 254 28.30 -17.76 -39.02
N ASP A 255 27.14 -18.18 -39.52
CA ASP A 255 25.98 -17.28 -39.62
C ASP A 255 25.49 -16.87 -38.23
N ALA A 256 25.38 -17.82 -37.29
CA ALA A 256 24.94 -17.56 -35.92
C ALA A 256 25.88 -16.59 -35.18
N GLU A 257 27.21 -16.75 -35.31
CA GLU A 257 28.21 -15.86 -34.71
C GLU A 257 28.08 -14.42 -35.23
N ARG A 258 28.00 -14.25 -36.56
CA ARG A 258 27.88 -12.92 -37.19
C ARG A 258 26.53 -12.26 -36.90
N LEU A 259 25.45 -13.05 -36.83
CA LEU A 259 24.14 -12.57 -36.44
C LEU A 259 24.11 -12.17 -34.96
N ALA A 260 24.79 -12.90 -34.07
CA ALA A 260 24.88 -12.53 -32.66
C ALA A 260 25.62 -11.20 -32.46
N GLU A 261 26.73 -11.00 -33.16
CA GLU A 261 27.51 -9.74 -33.12
C GLU A 261 26.68 -8.56 -33.67
N THR A 262 26.17 -8.69 -34.90
CA THR A 262 25.44 -7.60 -35.58
C THR A 262 24.05 -7.37 -34.99
N GLY A 263 23.34 -8.45 -34.62
CA GLY A 263 22.01 -8.41 -34.01
C GLY A 263 22.03 -7.82 -32.60
N GLY A 264 23.02 -8.18 -31.78
CA GLY A 264 23.25 -7.57 -30.47
C GLY A 264 23.53 -6.06 -30.58
N ALA A 265 24.45 -5.67 -31.46
CA ALA A 265 24.78 -4.26 -31.70
C ALA A 265 23.58 -3.45 -32.22
N LEU A 266 22.80 -4.03 -33.15
CA LEU A 266 21.62 -3.39 -33.74
C LEU A 266 20.51 -3.21 -32.71
N LYS A 267 20.33 -4.20 -31.83
CA LYS A 267 19.40 -4.13 -30.69
C LYS A 267 19.77 -3.01 -29.72
N ASP A 268 21.04 -2.93 -29.33
CA ASP A 268 21.51 -1.88 -28.40
C ASP A 268 21.46 -0.48 -29.03
N LEU A 269 21.78 -0.36 -30.32
CA LEU A 269 21.65 0.90 -31.05
C LEU A 269 20.19 1.32 -31.19
N SER A 270 19.30 0.43 -31.60
CA SER A 270 17.88 0.74 -31.79
C SER A 270 17.22 1.17 -30.47
N ARG A 271 17.58 0.52 -29.36
CA ARG A 271 17.14 0.92 -28.01
C ARG A 271 17.63 2.31 -27.65
N ARG A 272 18.89 2.64 -27.93
CA ARG A 272 19.43 4.00 -27.70
C ARG A 272 18.72 5.05 -28.54
N ARG A 273 18.51 4.79 -29.84
CA ARG A 273 17.77 5.69 -30.74
C ARG A 273 16.33 5.90 -30.30
N TRP A 274 15.67 4.83 -29.87
CA TRP A 274 14.34 4.93 -29.26
C TRP A 274 14.36 5.86 -28.06
N GLN A 275 15.28 5.65 -27.11
CA GLN A 275 15.41 6.49 -25.91
C GLN A 275 15.67 7.96 -26.26
N GLU A 276 16.56 8.24 -27.22
CA GLU A 276 16.83 9.59 -27.73
C GLU A 276 15.56 10.24 -28.32
N ALA A 277 14.77 9.46 -29.08
CA ALA A 277 13.52 9.93 -29.65
C ALA A 277 12.46 10.22 -28.58
N MET A 278 12.37 9.40 -27.52
CA MET A 278 11.44 9.65 -26.40
C MET A 278 11.71 10.96 -25.69
N VAL A 279 12.98 11.29 -25.46
CA VAL A 279 13.40 12.56 -24.84
C VAL A 279 13.09 13.75 -25.76
N GLY A 280 13.14 13.54 -27.08
CA GLY A 280 12.78 14.54 -28.08
C GLY A 280 11.28 14.76 -28.25
N VAL A 281 10.41 13.97 -27.62
CA VAL A 281 8.96 14.22 -27.59
C VAL A 281 8.68 15.40 -26.67
N ASP A 282 8.19 16.50 -27.23
CA ASP A 282 7.74 17.65 -26.45
C ASP A 282 6.57 17.23 -25.55
N SER A 283 6.89 16.97 -24.29
CA SER A 283 5.93 16.63 -23.26
C SER A 283 5.43 17.95 -22.70
N ASP A 284 4.44 18.56 -23.37
CA ASP A 284 3.92 19.86 -22.99
C ASP A 284 2.87 19.77 -21.86
N LEU A 285 3.35 19.59 -20.62
CA LEU A 285 2.49 19.39 -19.45
C LEU A 285 2.28 20.69 -18.67
N SER A 286 1.06 20.94 -18.23
CA SER A 286 0.76 22.06 -17.33
C SER A 286 1.25 21.76 -15.90
N LEU A 287 1.01 20.54 -15.41
CA LEU A 287 1.37 20.12 -14.05
C LEU A 287 1.79 18.64 -14.03
N LEU A 288 2.84 18.35 -13.27
CA LEU A 288 3.21 16.98 -12.90
C LEU A 288 2.95 16.78 -11.40
N ILE A 289 2.12 15.80 -11.08
CA ILE A 289 1.88 15.34 -9.71
C ILE A 289 2.64 14.03 -9.53
N LEU A 290 3.51 13.94 -8.53
CA LEU A 290 4.23 12.72 -8.19
C LEU A 290 3.74 12.21 -6.83
N ASP A 291 3.04 11.08 -6.85
CA ASP A 291 2.66 10.36 -5.64
C ASP A 291 3.82 9.51 -5.12
N GLU A 292 3.89 9.34 -3.80
CA GLU A 292 5.01 8.70 -3.11
C GLU A 292 6.39 9.19 -3.57
N ALA A 293 6.54 10.52 -3.62
CA ALA A 293 7.76 11.19 -4.09
C ALA A 293 9.03 10.78 -3.31
N HIS A 294 8.86 10.19 -2.12
CA HIS A 294 9.94 9.65 -1.30
C HIS A 294 10.76 8.56 -2.03
N HIS A 295 10.20 7.85 -3.02
CA HIS A 295 10.94 6.92 -3.88
C HIS A 295 12.01 7.58 -4.80
N THR A 296 12.04 8.92 -4.89
CA THR A 296 13.02 9.69 -5.69
C THR A 296 14.24 10.18 -4.91
N LYS A 297 14.31 9.86 -3.60
CA LYS A 297 15.36 10.31 -2.69
C LYS A 297 16.78 9.89 -3.09
N ASN A 298 16.91 8.76 -3.77
CA ASN A 298 18.19 8.20 -4.17
C ASN A 298 18.50 8.56 -5.64
N ASN A 299 19.59 9.29 -5.87
CA ASN A 299 20.04 9.73 -7.22
C ASN A 299 20.29 8.57 -8.20
N GLY A 300 20.40 7.34 -7.70
CA GLY A 300 20.60 6.13 -8.50
C GLY A 300 19.30 5.45 -8.94
N THR A 301 18.14 5.80 -8.37
CA THR A 301 16.87 5.10 -8.69
C THR A 301 16.36 5.50 -10.06
N GLN A 302 15.67 4.58 -10.72
CA GLN A 302 15.08 4.80 -12.03
C GLN A 302 14.19 6.05 -12.08
N LEU A 303 13.38 6.27 -11.05
CA LEU A 303 12.51 7.45 -10.95
C LEU A 303 13.28 8.75 -10.82
N SER A 304 14.38 8.78 -10.05
CA SER A 304 15.18 9.99 -9.88
C SER A 304 15.84 10.45 -11.18
N ARG A 305 16.24 9.50 -12.03
CA ARG A 305 16.87 9.76 -13.34
C ARG A 305 15.92 10.39 -14.35
N LEU A 306 14.61 10.24 -14.18
CA LEU A 306 13.62 10.88 -15.05
C LEU A 306 13.68 12.41 -14.98
N PHE A 307 14.14 12.97 -13.86
CA PHE A 307 14.25 14.41 -13.62
C PHE A 307 15.65 14.96 -13.90
N ALA A 308 16.63 14.10 -14.20
CA ALA A 308 17.98 14.55 -14.50
C ALA A 308 18.04 15.19 -15.89
N PRO A 309 18.95 16.15 -16.14
CA PRO A 309 19.21 16.62 -17.50
C PRO A 309 19.53 15.43 -18.41
N PRO A 310 18.91 15.35 -19.61
CA PRO A 310 19.08 14.22 -20.50
C PRO A 310 20.55 14.06 -20.91
N ARG A 311 21.07 12.84 -20.83
CA ARG A 311 22.43 12.50 -21.27
C ARG A 311 22.35 11.58 -22.51
N PRO A 312 23.18 11.82 -23.55
CA PRO A 312 23.20 10.97 -24.74
C PRO A 312 23.38 9.49 -24.40
N GLY A 313 22.58 8.62 -25.01
CA GLY A 313 22.65 7.16 -24.80
C GLY A 313 22.20 6.66 -23.42
N THR A 314 21.55 7.49 -22.61
CA THR A 314 20.93 7.09 -21.34
C THR A 314 19.41 7.25 -21.39
N PRO A 315 18.64 6.45 -20.62
CA PRO A 315 17.19 6.60 -20.52
C PRO A 315 16.74 7.78 -19.64
N ASP A 316 17.65 8.68 -19.26
CA ASP A 316 17.43 9.73 -18.27
C ASP A 316 16.73 10.96 -18.88
N GLY A 317 15.96 11.68 -18.07
CA GLY A 317 15.44 13.02 -18.43
C GLY A 317 14.10 13.08 -19.15
N ILE A 318 13.29 12.02 -19.18
CA ILE A 318 11.93 12.05 -19.76
C ILE A 318 11.05 13.15 -19.14
N LEU A 319 11.17 13.39 -17.83
CA LEU A 319 10.40 14.41 -17.11
C LEU A 319 11.15 15.74 -16.99
N TYR A 320 12.38 15.82 -17.50
CA TYR A 320 13.16 17.05 -17.47
C TYR A 320 12.53 18.10 -18.38
N ARG A 321 12.09 19.21 -17.78
CA ARG A 321 11.34 20.31 -18.41
C ARG A 321 10.01 19.89 -19.05
N ALA A 322 9.45 18.75 -18.64
CA ALA A 322 8.15 18.29 -19.11
C ALA A 322 6.99 19.14 -18.57
N ALA A 323 7.04 19.57 -17.30
CA ALA A 323 5.93 20.31 -16.68
C ALA A 323 6.31 21.73 -16.26
N ASP A 324 5.36 22.66 -16.34
CA ASP A 324 5.54 24.03 -15.82
C ASP A 324 5.68 24.04 -14.31
N ARG A 325 4.93 23.20 -13.61
CA ARG A 325 4.93 23.06 -12.15
C ARG A 325 4.93 21.61 -11.71
N MET A 326 5.39 21.38 -10.49
CA MET A 326 5.46 20.05 -9.89
C MET A 326 4.82 20.03 -8.50
N LEU A 327 3.93 19.07 -8.24
CA LEU A 327 3.37 18.79 -6.93
C LEU A 327 3.85 17.42 -6.47
N PHE A 328 4.57 17.35 -5.35
CA PHE A 328 5.02 16.08 -4.81
C PHE A 328 4.20 15.71 -3.58
N LEU A 329 3.70 14.46 -3.54
CA LEU A 329 2.94 13.93 -2.43
C LEU A 329 3.79 12.92 -1.68
N THR A 330 3.81 13.03 -0.35
CA THR A 330 4.45 12.04 0.52
C THR A 330 3.80 12.10 1.90
N ALA A 331 3.75 11.00 2.64
CA ALA A 331 3.32 11.05 4.05
C ALA A 331 4.48 11.32 5.02
N THR A 332 5.71 11.08 4.56
CA THR A 332 6.90 10.92 5.41
C THR A 332 8.07 11.79 4.92
N PRO A 333 7.86 13.10 4.68
CA PRO A 333 8.87 14.02 4.14
C PRO A 333 10.17 14.13 4.96
N PHE A 334 10.18 13.65 6.20
CA PHE A 334 11.27 13.78 7.17
C PHE A 334 11.70 12.46 7.82
N GLU A 335 11.04 11.33 7.51
CA GLU A 335 11.72 10.02 7.59
C GLU A 335 12.84 9.97 6.56
N LEU A 336 12.71 10.84 5.56
CA LEU A 336 13.75 11.18 4.63
C LEU A 336 14.84 11.96 5.36
N GLY A 337 16.07 11.45 5.35
CA GLY A 337 17.22 12.15 5.92
C GLY A 337 17.36 13.57 5.35
N HIS A 338 18.06 14.46 6.05
CA HIS A 338 18.24 15.86 5.63
C HIS A 338 18.75 16.01 4.18
N ASP A 339 19.65 15.11 3.74
CA ASP A 339 20.12 15.05 2.35
C ASP A 339 19.09 14.49 1.36
N GLU A 340 18.14 13.68 1.83
CA GLU A 340 17.05 13.13 1.01
C GLU A 340 15.99 14.18 0.73
N LEU A 341 15.60 15.00 1.71
CA LEU A 341 14.70 16.15 1.50
C LEU A 341 15.29 17.13 0.48
N LEU A 342 16.59 17.46 0.60
CA LEU A 342 17.28 18.31 -0.38
C LEU A 342 17.30 17.68 -1.77
N ARG A 343 17.50 16.37 -1.88
CA ARG A 343 17.49 15.64 -3.16
C ARG A 343 16.12 15.67 -3.82
N ILE A 344 15.04 15.57 -3.04
CA ILE A 344 13.65 15.66 -3.54
C ILE A 344 13.34 17.09 -3.98
N LEU A 345 13.62 18.10 -3.14
CA LEU A 345 13.41 19.51 -3.50
C LEU A 345 14.23 19.93 -4.72
N GLY A 346 15.46 19.41 -4.83
CA GLY A 346 16.33 19.60 -5.99
C GLY A 346 15.71 19.14 -7.31
N ARG A 347 14.70 18.25 -7.30
CA ARG A 347 13.99 17.84 -8.53
C ARG A 347 13.12 18.95 -9.11
N PHE A 348 12.74 19.95 -8.32
CA PHE A 348 11.99 21.09 -8.86
C PHE A 348 12.81 21.93 -9.84
N THR A 349 14.14 21.78 -9.87
CA THR A 349 15.00 22.37 -10.92
C THR A 349 14.71 21.81 -12.31
N ALA A 350 14.05 20.64 -12.39
CA ALA A 350 13.60 20.03 -13.65
C ALA A 350 12.29 20.64 -14.16
N ALA A 351 11.62 21.54 -13.43
CA ALA A 351 10.45 22.24 -13.94
C ALA A 351 10.81 23.14 -15.13
N ARG A 352 9.86 23.33 -16.04
CA ARG A 352 10.06 24.13 -17.26
C ARG A 352 10.12 25.63 -16.97
N ALA A 353 9.34 26.10 -16.01
CA ALA A 353 9.24 27.51 -15.71
C ALA A 353 10.54 28.06 -15.12
N LYS A 354 11.10 29.06 -15.81
CA LYS A 354 12.32 29.77 -15.41
C LYS A 354 11.98 31.07 -14.69
N ASP A 355 12.97 31.60 -13.96
CA ASP A 355 12.98 32.96 -13.42
C ASP A 355 11.81 33.29 -12.48
N LEU A 356 11.36 32.29 -11.72
CA LEU A 356 10.38 32.47 -10.67
C LEU A 356 11.03 33.18 -9.46
N PRO A 357 10.31 34.08 -8.76
CA PRO A 357 10.85 34.82 -7.61
C PRO A 357 11.41 33.92 -6.50
N GLU A 358 10.82 32.73 -6.32
CA GLU A 358 11.18 31.77 -5.28
C GLU A 358 11.65 30.46 -5.94
N ALA A 359 12.73 30.52 -6.71
CA ALA A 359 13.36 29.35 -7.31
C ALA A 359 14.25 28.58 -6.30
N PHE A 360 14.34 27.26 -6.47
CA PHE A 360 15.23 26.41 -5.67
C PHE A 360 16.67 26.50 -6.21
N THR A 361 17.34 27.61 -5.93
CA THR A 361 18.72 27.92 -6.38
C THR A 361 19.77 27.21 -5.52
N ASP A 362 21.02 27.23 -5.97
CA ASP A 362 22.16 26.71 -5.19
C ASP A 362 22.31 27.42 -3.83
N GLU A 363 21.99 28.71 -3.76
CA GLU A 363 21.98 29.50 -2.52
C GLU A 363 20.88 29.02 -1.57
N THR A 364 19.63 28.91 -2.05
CA THR A 364 18.51 28.36 -1.27
C THR A 364 18.82 26.94 -0.76
N GLN A 365 19.43 26.12 -1.61
CA GLN A 365 19.84 24.76 -1.24
C GLN A 365 20.94 24.77 -0.17
N HIS A 366 21.90 25.69 -0.25
CA HIS A 366 22.98 25.85 0.73
C HIS A 366 22.45 26.30 2.09
N ASP A 367 21.55 27.28 2.11
CA ASP A 367 20.94 27.80 3.34
C ASP A 367 20.08 26.75 4.04
N LEU A 368 19.24 26.06 3.28
CA LEU A 368 18.42 24.97 3.80
C LEU A 368 19.30 23.83 4.33
N ARG A 369 20.36 23.44 3.60
CA ARG A 369 21.32 22.43 4.06
C ARG A 369 21.99 22.84 5.37
N SER A 370 22.44 24.09 5.48
CA SER A 370 23.09 24.61 6.68
C SER A 370 22.14 24.60 7.88
N ALA A 371 20.88 25.00 7.69
CA ALA A 371 19.86 24.96 8.74
C ALA A 371 19.54 23.52 9.18
N LEU A 372 19.36 22.61 8.23
CA LEU A 372 19.14 21.18 8.45
C LEU A 372 20.29 20.53 9.25
N ILE A 373 21.55 20.79 8.85
CA ILE A 373 22.74 20.28 9.57
C ILE A 373 22.82 20.87 10.98
N SER A 374 22.56 22.17 11.13
CA SER A 374 22.58 22.86 12.42
C SER A 374 21.54 22.29 13.38
N ALA A 375 20.30 22.09 12.90
CA ALA A 375 19.22 21.48 13.70
C ALA A 375 19.60 20.05 14.12
N ARG A 376 20.11 19.22 13.21
CA ARG A 376 20.56 17.86 13.55
C ARG A 376 21.68 17.84 14.59
N ARG A 377 22.68 18.73 14.42
CA ARG A 377 23.83 18.83 15.32
C ARG A 377 23.40 19.24 16.73
N THR A 378 22.56 20.28 16.83
CA THR A 378 22.07 20.80 18.11
C THR A 378 21.12 19.83 18.80
N SER A 379 20.23 19.16 18.07
CA SER A 379 19.37 18.10 18.65
C SER A 379 20.18 16.93 19.23
N ARG A 380 21.25 16.49 18.54
CA ARG A 380 22.15 15.44 19.07
C ARG A 380 22.96 15.91 20.28
N GLN A 381 23.30 17.19 20.31
CA GLN A 381 24.01 17.77 21.45
C GLN A 381 23.07 17.81 22.66
N LEU A 382 21.83 18.27 22.47
CA LEU A 382 20.77 18.19 23.46
C LEU A 382 20.58 16.75 23.96
N GLU A 383 20.43 15.77 23.06
CA GLU A 383 20.29 14.36 23.41
C GLU A 383 21.43 13.86 24.33
N ARG A 384 22.67 14.22 24.03
CA ARG A 384 23.84 13.84 24.85
C ARG A 384 23.88 14.53 26.21
N SER A 385 23.48 15.79 26.28
CA SER A 385 23.40 16.53 27.54
C SER A 385 22.23 16.06 28.40
N TRP A 386 21.09 15.77 27.77
CA TRP A 386 19.86 15.29 28.40
C TRP A 386 20.02 13.88 28.95
N GLY A 387 20.75 13.01 28.25
CA GLY A 387 21.04 11.64 28.73
C GLY A 387 21.94 11.57 29.97
N ARG A 388 22.42 12.71 30.50
CA ARG A 388 23.13 12.78 31.80
C ARG A 388 22.21 13.17 32.95
N LEU A 389 20.99 13.58 32.65
CA LEU A 389 20.01 14.02 33.64
C LEU A 389 19.34 12.82 34.29
N THR A 390 18.96 13.00 35.55
CA THR A 390 18.09 12.10 36.32
C THR A 390 16.65 12.59 36.27
N GLU A 391 15.69 11.78 36.73
CA GLU A 391 14.28 12.20 36.79
C GLU A 391 14.05 13.44 37.66
N ASP A 392 14.80 13.58 38.77
CA ASP A 392 14.70 14.75 39.64
C ASP A 392 15.17 16.04 38.95
N ASP A 393 16.14 15.94 38.04
CA ASP A 393 16.67 17.07 37.29
C ASP A 393 15.65 17.68 36.31
N VAL A 394 14.66 16.91 35.85
CA VAL A 394 13.65 17.36 34.87
C VAL A 394 12.79 18.50 35.42
N ARG A 395 12.52 18.50 36.72
CA ARG A 395 11.64 19.47 37.37
C ARG A 395 12.13 20.92 37.22
N HIS A 396 13.43 21.10 37.03
CA HIS A 396 13.99 22.43 36.74
C HIS A 396 13.46 23.00 35.42
N PHE A 397 13.14 22.15 34.45
CA PHE A 397 12.72 22.54 33.10
C PHE A 397 11.22 22.85 32.98
N ASP A 398 10.42 22.69 34.03
CA ASP A 398 9.02 23.16 34.04
C ASP A 398 8.92 24.68 33.86
N THR A 399 9.98 25.39 34.26
CA THR A 399 10.14 26.84 34.11
C THR A 399 11.03 27.22 32.93
N TRP A 400 11.32 26.28 32.02
CA TRP A 400 12.25 26.50 30.92
C TRP A 400 11.79 27.61 29.97
N THR A 401 12.73 28.50 29.61
CA THR A 401 12.50 29.59 28.65
C THR A 401 13.59 29.67 27.58
N VAL A 402 13.24 30.26 26.45
CA VAL A 402 14.14 30.41 25.30
C VAL A 402 15.25 31.45 25.56
N ASP A 403 15.01 32.42 26.44
CA ASP A 403 15.82 33.65 26.52
C ASP A 403 16.78 33.69 27.71
N GLU A 404 16.46 33.04 28.83
CA GLU A 404 17.24 33.16 30.08
C GLU A 404 17.64 31.80 30.66
N ILE A 405 18.84 31.73 31.21
CA ILE A 405 19.34 30.57 31.97
C ILE A 405 19.42 30.99 33.44
N PRO A 406 18.68 30.34 34.36
CA PRO A 406 18.76 30.64 35.78
C PRO A 406 20.18 30.44 36.34
N ASP A 407 20.60 31.33 37.25
CA ASP A 407 21.95 31.35 37.81
C ASP A 407 22.25 30.18 38.76
N ASP A 408 21.22 29.59 39.37
CA ASP A 408 21.32 28.54 40.41
C ASP A 408 20.94 27.15 39.89
N LEU A 409 21.44 26.78 38.70
CA LEU A 409 21.25 25.44 38.14
C LEU A 409 22.49 24.55 38.33
N PRO A 410 22.31 23.25 38.63
CA PRO A 410 23.36 22.23 38.56
C PRO A 410 24.07 22.25 37.20
N ALA A 411 25.35 21.83 37.17
CA ALA A 411 26.19 21.96 35.97
C ALA A 411 25.63 21.21 34.74
N ASP A 412 25.12 19.99 34.93
CA ASP A 412 24.53 19.20 33.85
C ASP A 412 23.18 19.78 33.40
N VAL A 413 22.32 20.22 34.34
CA VAL A 413 21.05 20.91 34.06
C VAL A 413 21.28 22.20 33.26
N ARG A 414 22.24 23.03 33.67
CA ARG A 414 22.61 24.27 32.97
C ARG A 414 23.10 24.00 31.55
N THR A 415 23.87 22.92 31.36
CA THR A 415 24.37 22.51 30.04
C THR A 415 23.20 22.09 29.13
N ALA A 416 22.33 21.22 29.62
CA ALA A 416 21.14 20.76 28.91
C ALA A 416 20.16 21.91 28.60
N TRP A 417 20.00 22.88 29.51
CA TRP A 417 19.21 24.09 29.29
C TRP A 417 19.71 24.92 28.11
N GLY A 418 21.01 25.22 28.07
CA GLY A 418 21.62 25.96 26.97
C GLY A 418 21.59 25.18 25.66
N ASP A 419 21.74 23.85 25.71
CA ASP A 419 21.60 22.99 24.52
C ASP A 419 20.16 22.96 24.00
N ALA A 420 19.15 22.99 24.87
CA ALA A 420 17.75 23.10 24.50
C ALA A 420 17.46 24.43 23.79
N GLN A 421 17.97 25.55 24.30
CA GLN A 421 17.83 26.87 23.66
C GLN A 421 18.44 26.89 22.25
N ARG A 422 19.66 26.33 22.10
CA ARG A 422 20.31 26.20 20.79
C ARG A 422 19.52 25.31 19.83
N ALA A 423 18.99 24.19 20.33
CA ALA A 423 18.18 23.26 19.53
C ALA A 423 16.89 23.92 19.04
N VAL A 424 16.18 24.65 19.92
CA VAL A 424 14.95 25.39 19.57
C VAL A 424 15.24 26.48 18.54
N ALA A 425 16.29 27.29 18.72
CA ALA A 425 16.65 28.33 17.76
C ALA A 425 17.01 27.77 16.37
N ALA A 426 17.82 26.69 16.34
CA ALA A 426 18.16 26.01 15.09
C ALA A 426 16.92 25.40 14.40
N ARG A 427 16.00 24.83 15.19
CA ARG A 427 14.74 24.26 14.70
C ARG A 427 13.82 25.32 14.11
N LYS A 428 13.68 26.48 14.76
CA LYS A 428 12.86 27.61 14.28
C LYS A 428 13.33 28.08 12.92
N ARG A 429 14.64 28.32 12.75
CA ARG A 429 15.24 28.70 11.46
C ARG A 429 15.00 27.65 10.38
N MET A 430 15.13 26.37 10.72
CA MET A 430 14.85 25.28 9.78
C MET A 430 13.36 25.24 9.39
N ASN A 431 12.44 25.42 10.35
CA ASN A 431 11.01 25.45 10.09
C ASN A 431 10.63 26.58 9.12
N GLU A 432 11.20 27.79 9.30
CA GLU A 432 10.99 28.94 8.41
C GLU A 432 11.39 28.62 6.96
N LEU A 433 12.55 27.98 6.75
CA LEU A 433 13.02 27.63 5.40
C LEU A 433 12.24 26.47 4.77
N VAL A 434 11.87 25.47 5.56
CA VAL A 434 11.12 24.30 5.06
C VAL A 434 9.67 24.64 4.75
N ARG A 435 9.03 25.52 5.54
CA ARG A 435 7.63 25.95 5.37
C ARG A 435 7.35 26.59 4.01
N THR A 436 8.35 27.15 3.33
CA THR A 436 8.24 27.68 1.96
C THR A 436 7.93 26.58 0.95
N TRP A 437 8.52 25.39 1.12
CA TRP A 437 8.45 24.31 0.15
C TRP A 437 7.49 23.19 0.54
N VAL A 438 7.24 23.01 1.84
CA VAL A 438 6.48 21.89 2.39
C VAL A 438 5.22 22.41 3.10
N ILE A 439 4.09 21.81 2.75
CA ILE A 439 2.82 21.96 3.47
C ILE A 439 2.55 20.64 4.17
N ARG A 440 2.30 20.67 5.48
CA ARG A 440 1.95 19.47 6.25
C ARG A 440 0.92 19.81 7.31
N HIS A 441 -0.23 19.15 7.21
CA HIS A 441 -1.25 19.13 8.25
C HIS A 441 -1.13 17.86 9.07
N GLU A 442 -1.32 18.02 10.38
CA GLU A 442 -1.34 16.91 11.34
C GLU A 442 -2.75 16.70 11.87
N ARG A 443 -3.03 15.45 12.26
CA ARG A 443 -4.27 15.09 12.93
C ARG A 443 -4.04 15.02 14.44
N PRO A 444 -5.00 15.50 15.26
CA PRO A 444 -5.02 15.14 16.67
C PRO A 444 -5.04 13.62 16.78
N ARG A 445 -4.10 13.05 17.54
CA ARG A 445 -3.97 11.61 17.71
C ARG A 445 -5.03 11.11 18.66
N ASN A 446 -6.22 10.82 18.13
CA ASN A 446 -7.26 10.16 18.90
C ASN A 446 -7.07 8.64 18.84
N ARG A 447 -5.99 8.14 19.46
CA ARG A 447 -5.66 6.71 19.50
C ARG A 447 -5.23 6.26 20.88
N THR A 448 -5.64 5.06 21.26
CA THR A 448 -5.22 4.39 22.50
C THR A 448 -4.30 3.24 22.12
N ALA A 449 -3.04 3.28 22.56
CA ALA A 449 -2.09 2.20 22.37
C ALA A 449 -2.12 1.24 23.57
N ILE A 450 -2.30 -0.06 23.30
CA ILE A 450 -2.30 -1.13 24.30
C ILE A 450 -1.16 -2.08 23.96
N GLU A 451 -0.20 -2.21 24.88
CA GLU A 451 1.13 -2.75 24.58
C GLU A 451 1.48 -3.90 25.51
N GLY A 452 2.31 -4.82 25.03
CA GLY A 452 2.84 -5.93 25.84
C GLY A 452 1.74 -6.87 26.33
N ALA A 453 1.79 -7.22 27.62
CA ALA A 453 0.86 -8.14 28.26
C ALA A 453 -0.59 -7.60 28.31
N ARG A 454 -0.79 -6.27 28.29
CA ARG A 454 -2.13 -5.65 28.26
C ARG A 454 -2.93 -5.99 27.00
N VAL A 455 -2.28 -6.48 25.95
CA VAL A 455 -2.96 -7.03 24.77
C VAL A 455 -3.81 -8.24 25.15
N ILE A 456 -3.46 -9.00 26.19
CA ILE A 456 -4.27 -10.12 26.66
C ILE A 456 -5.50 -9.57 27.41
N PRO A 457 -6.74 -9.93 27.01
CA PRO A 457 -7.94 -9.47 27.71
C PRO A 457 -7.90 -9.80 29.22
N GLY A 458 -8.15 -8.80 30.06
CA GLY A 458 -8.16 -8.94 31.53
C GLY A 458 -6.80 -8.82 32.22
N VAL A 459 -5.72 -8.60 31.48
CA VAL A 459 -4.37 -8.39 32.04
C VAL A 459 -4.04 -6.89 32.02
N ASP A 460 -3.57 -6.35 33.14
CA ASP A 460 -3.21 -4.93 33.28
C ASP A 460 -1.70 -4.71 33.53
N ALA A 461 -0.88 -5.72 33.30
CA ALA A 461 0.56 -5.64 33.50
C ALA A 461 1.24 -4.83 32.38
N ALA A 462 2.00 -3.79 32.73
CA ALA A 462 2.75 -2.94 31.80
C ALA A 462 4.00 -3.62 31.19
N THR A 463 4.27 -4.88 31.50
CA THR A 463 5.42 -5.64 31.00
C THR A 463 5.15 -6.28 29.64
N GLY A 464 6.18 -6.83 29.01
CA GLY A 464 6.01 -7.73 27.86
C GLY A 464 5.20 -8.99 28.23
N ILE A 465 4.70 -9.68 27.20
CA ILE A 465 4.00 -10.97 27.36
C ILE A 465 5.01 -11.98 27.92
N PRO A 466 4.74 -12.60 29.09
CA PRO A 466 5.64 -13.57 29.67
C PRO A 466 5.73 -14.84 28.81
N ILE A 467 6.87 -15.50 28.87
CA ILE A 467 7.09 -16.82 28.27
C ILE A 467 7.11 -17.82 29.42
N ASP A 468 6.19 -18.77 29.40
CA ASP A 468 6.14 -19.83 30.42
C ASP A 468 7.44 -20.64 30.42
N ASP A 469 7.87 -21.10 31.60
CA ASP A 469 9.14 -21.85 31.77
C ASP A 469 9.20 -23.10 30.88
N GLU A 470 8.05 -23.75 30.64
CA GLU A 470 7.94 -24.91 29.74
C GLU A 470 8.23 -24.58 28.28
N LEU A 471 8.02 -23.32 27.88
CA LEU A 471 8.23 -22.80 26.52
C LEU A 471 9.51 -21.97 26.39
N ALA A 472 10.25 -21.73 27.47
CA ALA A 472 11.46 -20.89 27.45
C ALA A 472 12.60 -21.50 26.63
N LEU A 473 12.72 -22.84 26.62
CA LEU A 473 13.85 -23.55 26.01
C LEU A 473 14.04 -23.23 24.50
N PRO A 474 13.01 -23.29 23.63
CA PRO A 474 13.10 -22.85 22.24
C PRO A 474 13.69 -21.44 22.06
N PHE A 475 13.24 -20.46 22.85
CA PHE A 475 13.68 -19.07 22.74
C PHE A 475 15.14 -18.92 23.16
N LEU A 476 15.55 -19.58 24.26
CA LEU A 476 16.95 -19.56 24.72
C LEU A 476 17.90 -20.20 23.70
N LEU A 477 17.51 -21.33 23.13
CA LEU A 477 18.28 -22.01 22.09
C LEU A 477 18.38 -21.19 20.81
N ALA A 478 17.28 -20.58 20.36
CA ALA A 478 17.28 -19.71 19.18
C ALA A 478 18.11 -18.43 19.39
N ALA A 479 18.06 -17.83 20.59
CA ALA A 479 18.94 -16.73 20.96
C ALA A 479 20.42 -17.13 20.90
N ARG A 480 20.74 -18.36 21.31
CA ARG A 480 22.11 -18.89 21.22
C ARG A 480 22.56 -19.08 19.77
N ILE A 481 21.72 -19.66 18.90
CA ILE A 481 22.02 -19.81 17.46
C ILE A 481 22.25 -18.45 16.84
N HIS A 482 21.38 -17.48 17.12
CA HIS A 482 21.50 -16.13 16.59
C HIS A 482 22.82 -15.45 17.04
N SER A 483 23.22 -15.64 18.30
CA SER A 483 24.50 -15.15 18.82
C SER A 483 25.70 -15.79 18.12
N LEU A 484 25.67 -17.09 17.87
CA LEU A 484 26.72 -17.79 17.11
C LEU A 484 26.78 -17.30 15.67
N ALA A 485 25.63 -17.16 15.02
CA ALA A 485 25.53 -16.69 13.64
C ALA A 485 26.07 -15.26 13.47
N SER A 486 25.87 -14.42 14.49
CA SER A 486 26.36 -13.03 14.52
C SER A 486 27.88 -12.92 14.67
N ARG A 487 28.58 -13.99 15.08
CA ARG A 487 30.05 -14.00 15.20
C ARG A 487 30.76 -14.37 13.90
N GLY A 488 30.08 -15.11 13.01
CA GLY A 488 30.68 -15.69 11.79
C GLY A 488 30.30 -15.00 10.48
N SER A 489 29.29 -14.11 10.47
CA SER A 489 28.79 -13.44 9.27
C SER A 489 28.57 -11.95 9.51
N ALA A 490 28.84 -11.12 8.50
CA ALA A 490 28.50 -9.70 8.51
C ALA A 490 26.97 -9.47 8.53
N ASN A 491 26.17 -10.46 8.10
CA ASN A 491 24.71 -10.44 8.13
C ASN A 491 24.18 -11.77 8.69
N PRO A 492 23.90 -11.85 10.01
CA PRO A 492 23.38 -13.08 10.60
C PRO A 492 21.91 -13.34 10.19
N PRO A 493 21.52 -14.61 10.01
CA PRO A 493 20.12 -15.00 9.85
C PRO A 493 19.23 -14.54 11.01
N ASN A 494 17.99 -14.15 10.67
CA ASN A 494 17.00 -13.53 11.56
C ASN A 494 16.29 -14.52 12.50
N PHE A 495 17.00 -15.50 13.07
CA PHE A 495 16.42 -16.55 13.92
C PHE A 495 15.70 -16.00 15.16
N ALA A 496 16.30 -15.01 15.83
CA ALA A 496 15.71 -14.40 17.02
C ALA A 496 14.40 -13.64 16.71
N TYR A 497 14.28 -13.04 15.51
CA TYR A 497 13.03 -12.46 15.02
C TYR A 497 11.99 -13.50 14.70
N GLY A 498 12.39 -14.51 13.91
CA GLY A 498 11.50 -15.55 13.47
C GLY A 498 10.83 -16.20 14.67
N ILE A 499 11.62 -16.61 15.66
CA ILE A 499 11.07 -17.30 16.83
C ILE A 499 10.22 -16.41 17.73
N ALA A 500 10.53 -15.12 17.85
CA ALA A 500 9.73 -14.19 18.66
C ALA A 500 8.41 -13.79 17.98
N SER A 501 8.37 -13.87 16.64
CA SER A 501 7.18 -13.66 15.83
C SER A 501 6.27 -14.89 15.85
N SER A 502 6.76 -16.03 15.34
CA SER A 502 6.08 -17.33 15.45
C SER A 502 7.02 -18.51 15.20
N PHE A 503 6.68 -19.70 15.73
CA PHE A 503 7.48 -20.90 15.48
C PHE A 503 7.64 -21.25 13.99
N GLU A 504 6.62 -21.00 13.17
CA GLU A 504 6.63 -21.25 11.72
C GLU A 504 7.61 -20.34 10.97
N ALA A 505 7.78 -19.09 11.42
CA ALA A 505 8.77 -18.18 10.85
C ALA A 505 10.20 -18.68 11.15
N TYR A 506 10.45 -19.15 12.38
CA TYR A 506 11.73 -19.78 12.75
C TYR A 506 12.04 -21.02 11.88
N LEU A 507 11.12 -21.98 11.82
CA LEU A 507 11.33 -23.27 11.12
C LEU A 507 11.70 -23.07 9.64
N ARG A 508 11.18 -22.02 9.02
CA ARG A 508 11.47 -21.68 7.63
C ARG A 508 12.86 -21.07 7.46
N LEU A 509 13.19 -20.05 8.27
CA LEU A 509 14.51 -19.40 8.24
C LEU A 509 15.64 -20.42 8.42
N SER A 510 15.36 -21.45 9.21
CA SER A 510 16.32 -22.52 9.52
C SER A 510 16.46 -23.56 8.40
N ALA A 511 15.39 -23.85 7.64
CA ALA A 511 15.41 -24.88 6.60
C ALA A 511 16.20 -24.48 5.34
N GLY A 512 16.51 -23.19 5.17
CA GLY A 512 17.37 -22.72 4.10
C GLY A 512 16.84 -22.85 2.67
N ASP A 513 15.55 -23.15 2.39
CA ASP A 513 15.14 -23.21 0.98
C ASP A 513 15.23 -21.81 0.37
N GLY A 514 16.10 -21.66 -0.63
CA GLY A 514 16.34 -20.43 -1.40
C GLY A 514 15.19 -19.98 -2.30
N SER A 515 13.94 -20.33 -2.00
CA SER A 515 12.81 -19.62 -2.59
C SER A 515 12.65 -18.30 -1.84
N GLY A 516 12.94 -17.18 -2.50
CA GLY A 516 12.82 -15.80 -1.98
C GLY A 516 11.38 -15.36 -1.66
N ALA A 517 10.54 -16.28 -1.16
CA ALA A 517 9.12 -16.09 -0.90
C ALA A 517 8.81 -15.65 0.55
N ASP A 518 9.77 -15.68 1.46
CA ASP A 518 9.66 -15.18 2.86
C ASP A 518 10.73 -14.10 3.15
N GLU A 519 11.13 -13.32 2.14
CA GLU A 519 11.73 -12.00 2.39
C GLU A 519 10.67 -11.09 3.05
N PRO A 520 11.08 -10.07 3.83
CA PRO A 520 10.20 -8.94 4.14
C PRO A 520 9.45 -8.57 2.89
N VAL A 521 8.12 -8.53 2.96
CA VAL A 521 7.33 -8.17 1.79
C VAL A 521 7.69 -6.71 1.47
N ALA A 522 8.51 -6.55 0.44
CA ALA A 522 9.35 -5.39 0.18
C ALA A 522 8.54 -4.17 -0.24
N ASP A 523 8.79 -3.03 0.41
CA ASP A 523 8.49 -1.68 -0.13
C ASP A 523 9.46 -0.59 0.41
N ASP A 524 10.69 -0.93 0.81
CA ASP A 524 11.73 0.08 1.09
C ASP A 524 12.79 0.15 -0.03
N PRO A 525 12.76 1.16 -0.91
CA PRO A 525 13.83 1.44 -1.86
C PRO A 525 14.94 2.36 -1.32
N GLY A 526 15.05 2.58 0.00
CA GLY A 526 16.15 3.38 0.52
C GLY A 526 16.48 3.25 2.01
N ALA A 527 16.68 2.03 2.48
CA ALA A 527 17.66 1.78 3.51
C ALA A 527 19.08 2.00 2.95
N ASP A 528 19.59 3.24 3.04
CA ASP A 528 21.03 3.45 3.03
C ASP A 528 21.62 2.74 4.28
N GLY A 529 22.25 1.59 4.05
CA GLY A 529 23.46 1.19 4.79
C GLY A 529 23.33 0.66 6.22
N SER A 530 22.20 0.08 6.62
CA SER A 530 22.12 -0.76 7.84
C SER A 530 21.42 -2.09 7.54
N ALA A 531 22.10 -2.94 6.77
CA ALA A 531 21.98 -4.40 6.76
C ALA A 531 20.57 -5.01 6.61
N LEU A 532 19.97 -4.90 5.42
CA LEU A 532 19.05 -5.90 4.90
C LEU A 532 19.69 -6.49 3.65
N ALA A 533 20.58 -7.46 3.88
CA ALA A 533 21.16 -8.21 2.79
C ALA A 533 20.13 -9.21 2.26
N THR A 534 19.94 -9.18 0.94
CA THR A 534 19.63 -10.36 0.14
C THR A 534 20.40 -11.54 0.73
N ALA A 535 19.70 -12.64 1.01
CA ALA A 535 20.31 -13.88 1.50
C ALA A 535 21.53 -14.20 0.63
N SER A 536 22.72 -13.87 1.13
CA SER A 536 23.93 -14.53 0.68
C SER A 536 23.66 -15.99 1.04
N GLU A 537 23.84 -16.89 0.07
CA GLU A 537 23.60 -18.32 0.25
C GLU A 537 24.01 -18.72 1.66
N PRO A 538 23.14 -19.38 2.46
CA PRO A 538 23.52 -19.78 3.80
C PRO A 538 24.77 -20.63 3.64
N SER A 539 25.93 -20.09 4.02
CA SER A 539 27.13 -20.88 4.22
C SER A 539 26.70 -21.92 5.24
N ALA A 540 26.52 -23.15 4.75
CA ALA A 540 25.71 -24.17 5.40
C ALA A 540 26.02 -24.20 6.90
N LEU A 541 25.04 -23.79 7.74
CA LEU A 541 25.17 -23.65 9.20
C LEU A 541 26.29 -24.53 9.74
N ASP A 542 27.28 -23.97 10.44
CA ASP A 542 28.36 -24.79 11.00
C ASP A 542 27.79 -25.87 11.92
N ALA A 543 28.54 -26.95 12.15
CA ALA A 543 28.06 -28.13 12.87
C ALA A 543 27.43 -27.79 14.24
N GLU A 544 27.96 -26.78 14.93
CA GLU A 544 27.41 -26.27 16.19
C GLU A 544 26.03 -25.62 15.99
N MET A 545 25.84 -24.77 14.98
CA MET A 545 24.56 -24.12 14.71
C MET A 545 23.49 -25.13 14.28
N ARG A 546 23.84 -26.16 13.50
CA ARG A 546 22.91 -27.25 13.14
C ARG A 546 22.43 -28.01 14.36
N TRP A 547 23.34 -28.29 15.30
CA TRP A 547 22.97 -28.97 16.54
C TRP A 547 21.92 -28.18 17.31
N TYR A 548 22.15 -26.88 17.52
CA TYR A 548 21.17 -26.05 18.21
C TYR A 548 19.86 -25.96 17.44
N ASP A 549 19.90 -25.86 16.10
CA ASP A 549 18.69 -25.81 15.28
C ASP A 549 17.83 -27.07 15.43
N GLU A 550 18.44 -28.25 15.37
CA GLU A 550 17.76 -29.53 15.63
C GLU A 550 17.12 -29.54 17.01
N ARG A 551 17.78 -28.96 18.02
CA ARG A 551 17.23 -28.83 19.38
C ARG A 551 16.07 -27.86 19.44
N VAL A 552 16.12 -26.73 18.73
CA VAL A 552 14.97 -25.81 18.64
C VAL A 552 13.80 -26.51 17.96
N ARG A 553 14.01 -27.20 16.83
CA ARG A 553 12.95 -27.94 16.13
C ARG A 553 12.31 -29.00 17.02
N ALA A 554 13.14 -29.78 17.72
CA ALA A 554 12.66 -30.77 18.68
C ALA A 554 11.91 -30.13 19.85
N ALA A 555 12.33 -28.95 20.29
CA ALA A 555 11.69 -28.17 21.34
C ALA A 555 10.51 -27.30 20.84
N ILE A 556 10.25 -27.18 19.55
CA ILE A 556 8.98 -26.63 19.05
C ILE A 556 7.94 -27.74 18.98
N GLY A 557 8.37 -28.97 18.66
CA GLY A 557 7.56 -30.19 18.75
C GLY A 557 7.72 -30.96 20.07
N ILE A 558 8.00 -30.26 21.18
CA ILE A 558 8.56 -30.76 22.46
C ILE A 558 8.18 -32.22 22.79
N GLY A 559 9.09 -33.16 22.49
CA GLY A 559 9.13 -34.51 23.08
C GLY A 559 8.59 -35.66 22.22
N SER A 560 9.50 -36.41 21.59
CA SER A 560 9.23 -37.67 20.90
C SER A 560 8.55 -38.72 21.79
N GLY A 561 7.37 -39.21 21.37
CA GLY A 561 6.74 -40.40 21.94
C GLY A 561 5.34 -40.69 21.41
N VAL A 562 5.20 -41.02 20.12
CA VAL A 562 4.30 -42.04 19.53
C VAL A 562 4.34 -41.89 17.99
N GLY A 563 4.49 -43.03 17.31
CA GLY A 563 4.35 -43.32 15.87
C GLY A 563 4.14 -42.19 14.86
N VAL A 564 5.01 -42.19 13.84
CA VAL A 564 4.74 -41.61 12.52
C VAL A 564 3.40 -42.17 12.00
N GLY A 565 2.37 -41.35 12.00
CA GLY A 565 1.06 -41.66 11.44
C GLY A 565 -0.08 -41.75 12.46
N ALA A 566 -0.49 -40.61 13.03
CA ALA A 566 -1.88 -40.33 13.46
C ALA A 566 -1.94 -38.96 14.16
N GLY A 567 -2.79 -38.04 13.66
CA GLY A 567 -3.38 -36.93 14.41
C GLY A 567 -2.44 -35.84 14.95
N VAL A 568 -2.49 -34.64 14.37
CA VAL A 568 -1.91 -33.40 14.94
C VAL A 568 -2.66 -33.04 16.23
N GLY A 569 -2.19 -33.54 17.38
CA GLY A 569 -2.66 -33.14 18.71
C GLY A 569 -1.85 -31.95 19.21
N VAL A 570 -2.50 -30.79 19.34
CA VAL A 570 -2.08 -29.52 19.99
C VAL A 570 -0.57 -29.43 20.31
N ALA A 571 0.23 -29.12 19.30
CA ALA A 571 1.60 -28.62 19.49
C ALA A 571 1.55 -27.30 20.28
N ALA A 572 2.57 -27.04 21.10
CA ALA A 572 2.71 -25.84 21.92
C ALA A 572 2.34 -24.55 21.13
N ARG A 573 1.35 -23.80 21.63
CA ARG A 573 0.92 -22.54 21.01
C ARG A 573 1.95 -21.45 21.33
N HIS A 574 2.37 -20.72 20.30
CA HIS A 574 3.31 -19.63 20.48
C HIS A 574 2.68 -18.51 21.35
N PRO A 575 3.31 -18.04 22.46
CA PRO A 575 2.66 -17.15 23.42
C PRO A 575 2.13 -15.84 22.81
N LYS A 576 2.89 -15.24 21.88
CA LYS A 576 2.49 -14.02 21.16
C LYS A 576 1.31 -14.23 20.22
N VAL A 577 1.29 -15.38 19.53
CA VAL A 577 0.21 -15.76 18.61
C VAL A 577 -1.06 -16.00 19.44
N GLU A 578 -0.94 -16.69 20.57
CA GLU A 578 -2.06 -16.91 21.48
C GLU A 578 -2.62 -15.61 22.06
N ALA A 579 -1.77 -14.69 22.54
CA ALA A 579 -2.20 -13.38 23.01
C ALA A 579 -2.98 -12.60 21.94
N THR A 580 -2.47 -12.63 20.71
CA THR A 580 -3.13 -12.02 19.54
C THR A 580 -4.49 -12.66 19.26
N THR A 581 -4.56 -13.99 19.23
CA THR A 581 -5.79 -14.75 19.01
C THR A 581 -6.83 -14.44 20.09
N ARG A 582 -6.45 -14.43 21.37
CA ARG A 582 -7.37 -14.09 22.48
C ARG A 582 -7.93 -12.68 22.33
N ARG A 583 -7.12 -11.69 21.95
CA ARG A 583 -7.60 -10.32 21.71
C ARG A 583 -8.53 -10.22 20.51
N VAL A 584 -8.22 -10.91 19.41
CA VAL A 584 -9.11 -10.98 18.24
C VAL A 584 -10.46 -11.58 18.62
N MET A 585 -10.46 -12.66 19.41
CA MET A 585 -11.69 -13.28 19.90
C MET A 585 -12.53 -12.34 20.76
N ASP A 586 -11.91 -11.53 21.63
CA ASP A 586 -12.61 -10.51 22.44
C ASP A 586 -13.36 -9.50 21.57
N HIS A 587 -12.74 -8.98 20.51
CA HIS A 587 -13.40 -8.08 19.56
C HIS A 587 -14.46 -8.78 18.69
N TRP A 588 -14.18 -10.00 18.23
CA TRP A 588 -15.13 -10.77 17.44
C TRP A 588 -16.44 -11.05 18.19
N LEU A 589 -16.33 -11.38 19.49
CA LEU A 589 -17.47 -11.57 20.39
C LEU A 589 -18.31 -10.28 20.55
N LYS A 590 -17.67 -9.12 20.51
CA LYS A 590 -18.32 -7.79 20.56
C LYS A 590 -18.92 -7.36 19.21
N ARG A 591 -18.76 -8.16 18.14
CA ARG A 591 -19.11 -7.82 16.75
C ARG A 591 -18.34 -6.61 16.22
N GLU A 592 -17.11 -6.44 16.68
CA GLU A 592 -16.20 -5.39 16.23
C GLU A 592 -15.23 -5.98 15.19
N LYS A 593 -15.04 -5.25 14.10
CA LYS A 593 -14.06 -5.64 13.09
C LYS A 593 -12.66 -5.31 13.56
N ILE A 594 -11.72 -6.19 13.21
CA ILE A 594 -10.32 -6.05 13.59
C ILE A 594 -9.40 -6.46 12.45
N VAL A 595 -8.31 -5.70 12.28
CA VAL A 595 -7.23 -6.06 11.34
C VAL A 595 -5.96 -6.37 12.11
N VAL A 596 -5.27 -7.43 11.68
CA VAL A 596 -3.99 -7.87 12.23
C VAL A 596 -2.93 -7.75 11.14
N PHE A 597 -1.94 -6.89 11.35
CA PHE A 597 -0.79 -6.77 10.46
C PHE A 597 0.36 -7.65 10.94
N CYS A 598 0.83 -8.54 10.06
CA CYS A 598 1.98 -9.40 10.29
C CYS A 598 3.10 -9.08 9.29
N TRP A 599 4.34 -9.30 9.70
CA TRP A 599 5.50 -9.10 8.84
C TRP A 599 5.77 -10.32 7.97
N PHE A 600 5.94 -11.48 8.59
CA PHE A 600 6.29 -12.72 7.91
C PHE A 600 5.04 -13.37 7.34
N ARG A 601 5.12 -13.93 6.12
CA ARG A 601 3.97 -14.63 5.52
C ARG A 601 3.60 -15.87 6.32
N ARG A 602 4.59 -16.60 6.83
CA ARG A 602 4.38 -17.76 7.74
C ARG A 602 3.69 -17.36 9.04
N THR A 603 4.10 -16.26 9.68
CA THR A 603 3.41 -15.73 10.86
C THR A 603 1.99 -15.28 10.51
N THR A 604 1.78 -14.65 9.35
CA THR A 604 0.45 -14.28 8.86
C THR A 604 -0.47 -15.51 8.80
N ARG A 605 0.03 -16.63 8.25
CA ARG A 605 -0.73 -17.89 8.17
C ARG A 605 -0.91 -18.56 9.54
N ALA A 606 0.11 -18.54 10.40
CA ALA A 606 0.04 -19.11 11.74
C ALA A 606 -1.01 -18.40 12.61
N VAL A 607 -1.00 -17.06 12.59
CA VAL A 607 -2.01 -16.22 13.26
C VAL A 607 -3.39 -16.48 12.67
N HIS A 608 -3.52 -16.53 11.35
CA HIS A 608 -4.79 -16.86 10.68
C HIS A 608 -5.35 -18.22 11.13
N SER A 609 -4.56 -19.29 11.04
CA SER A 609 -4.98 -20.64 11.45
C SER A 609 -5.29 -20.73 12.94
N SER A 610 -4.55 -20.01 13.79
CA SER A 610 -4.83 -19.93 15.23
C SER A 610 -6.19 -19.27 15.51
N ILE A 611 -6.50 -18.17 14.83
CA ILE A 611 -7.78 -17.47 14.95
C ILE A 611 -8.93 -18.34 14.42
N GLU A 612 -8.78 -18.99 13.26
CA GLU A 612 -9.79 -19.89 12.71
C GLU A 612 -10.09 -21.08 13.64
N ALA A 613 -9.05 -21.67 14.24
CA ALA A 613 -9.22 -22.73 15.22
C ALA A 613 -9.98 -22.23 16.46
N ALA A 614 -9.58 -21.08 17.02
CA ALA A 614 -10.24 -20.50 18.19
C ALA A 614 -11.71 -20.12 17.91
N LEU A 615 -12.01 -19.59 16.72
CA LEU A 615 -13.38 -19.32 16.29
C LEU A 615 -14.21 -20.60 16.19
N ARG A 616 -13.66 -21.64 15.57
CA ARG A 616 -14.33 -22.94 15.45
C ARG A 616 -14.62 -23.54 16.82
N ASP A 617 -13.65 -23.50 17.72
CA ASP A 617 -13.78 -24.02 19.09
C ASP A 617 -14.85 -23.23 19.86
N GLU A 618 -14.88 -21.90 19.75
CA GLU A 618 -15.88 -21.05 20.42
C GLU A 618 -17.29 -21.24 19.84
N ILE A 619 -17.43 -21.34 18.51
CA ILE A 619 -18.72 -21.62 17.83
C ILE A 619 -19.27 -22.97 18.31
N ARG A 620 -18.41 -23.99 18.37
CA ARG A 620 -18.78 -25.32 18.87
C ARG A 620 -19.16 -25.28 20.34
N ALA A 621 -18.37 -24.63 21.18
CA ALA A 621 -18.65 -24.51 22.62
C ALA A 621 -20.00 -23.82 22.89
N ARG A 622 -20.33 -22.78 22.11
CA ARG A 622 -21.63 -22.11 22.19
C ARG A 622 -22.77 -22.97 21.66
N GLY A 623 -22.57 -23.66 20.54
CA GLY A 623 -23.56 -24.55 19.95
C GLY A 623 -23.88 -25.74 20.86
N ALA A 624 -22.86 -26.38 21.42
CA ALA A 624 -22.99 -27.46 22.39
C ALA A 624 -23.87 -27.04 23.58
N ARG A 625 -23.60 -25.86 24.17
CA ARG A 625 -24.40 -25.31 25.27
C ARG A 625 -25.83 -24.98 24.84
N ALA A 626 -26.00 -24.31 23.70
CA ALA A 626 -27.31 -23.85 23.23
C ALA A 626 -28.23 -24.99 22.78
N PHE A 627 -27.64 -26.05 22.21
CA PHE A 627 -28.37 -27.20 21.69
C PHE A 627 -28.35 -28.38 22.67
N GLY A 628 -27.63 -28.33 23.79
CA GLY A 628 -27.51 -29.47 24.70
C GLY A 628 -26.91 -30.71 24.01
N VAL A 629 -25.93 -30.50 23.12
CA VAL A 629 -25.17 -31.54 22.42
C VAL A 629 -23.81 -31.69 23.10
N ASP A 630 -23.23 -32.89 23.08
CA ASP A 630 -21.88 -33.12 23.59
C ASP A 630 -20.87 -32.21 22.85
N PRO A 631 -20.05 -31.40 23.54
CA PRO A 631 -19.00 -30.60 22.92
C PRO A 631 -18.02 -31.39 22.04
N ALA A 632 -17.87 -32.71 22.26
CA ALA A 632 -17.05 -33.59 21.43
C ALA A 632 -17.70 -33.95 20.08
N ASP A 633 -19.04 -33.88 19.99
CA ASP A 633 -19.79 -34.20 18.76
C ASP A 633 -19.95 -32.96 17.87
N GLY A 634 -18.83 -32.57 17.24
CA GLY A 634 -18.80 -31.42 16.34
C GLY A 634 -19.76 -31.55 15.15
N GLU A 635 -19.99 -32.76 14.63
CA GLU A 635 -20.88 -32.98 13.50
C GLU A 635 -22.34 -32.72 13.85
N GLU A 636 -22.81 -33.17 15.01
CA GLU A 636 -24.19 -32.91 15.41
C GLU A 636 -24.41 -31.42 15.73
N ILE A 637 -23.41 -30.73 16.31
CA ILE A 637 -23.46 -29.28 16.52
C ILE A 637 -23.59 -28.54 15.19
N ASP A 638 -22.76 -28.88 14.19
CA ASP A 638 -22.80 -28.26 12.87
C ASP A 638 -24.13 -28.55 12.14
N LYS A 639 -24.69 -29.76 12.30
CA LYS A 639 -26.04 -30.13 11.81
C LYS A 639 -27.13 -29.28 12.46
N GLU A 640 -27.08 -29.05 13.78
CA GLU A 640 -28.08 -28.24 14.47
C GLU A 640 -28.03 -26.77 14.04
N TYR A 641 -26.84 -26.19 13.86
CA TYR A 641 -26.70 -24.85 13.26
C TYR A 641 -27.31 -24.80 11.86
N LEU A 642 -27.04 -25.80 11.01
CA LEU A 642 -27.59 -25.87 9.66
C LEU A 642 -29.12 -26.04 9.66
N ARG A 643 -29.68 -26.84 10.57
CA ARG A 643 -31.13 -26.99 10.76
C ARG A 643 -31.76 -25.65 11.15
N LEU A 644 -31.17 -24.94 12.12
CA LEU A 644 -31.61 -23.62 12.55
C LEU A 644 -31.55 -22.60 11.40
N ALA A 645 -30.43 -22.56 10.67
CA ALA A 645 -30.24 -21.68 9.53
C ALA A 645 -31.27 -21.94 8.42
N ASN A 646 -31.51 -23.21 8.07
CA ASN A 646 -32.51 -23.60 7.07
C ASN A 646 -33.93 -23.26 7.51
N ARG A 647 -34.26 -23.41 8.80
CA ARG A 647 -35.58 -23.10 9.34
C ARG A 647 -35.90 -21.61 9.29
N LEU A 648 -34.91 -20.74 9.50
CA LEU A 648 -35.12 -19.29 9.63
C LEU A 648 -34.81 -18.49 8.36
N PHE A 649 -33.83 -18.92 7.55
CA PHE A 649 -33.23 -18.07 6.50
C PHE A 649 -33.29 -18.66 5.08
N ARG A 650 -33.89 -19.84 4.89
CA ARG A 650 -34.04 -20.44 3.55
C ARG A 650 -35.26 -19.88 2.84
N ARG A 651 -35.04 -19.35 1.63
CA ARG A 651 -36.11 -18.90 0.73
C ARG A 651 -36.70 -20.12 0.03
N ASP A 652 -37.89 -20.54 0.42
CA ASP A 652 -38.59 -21.70 -0.17
C ASP A 652 -39.88 -21.29 -0.90
N THR A 653 -40.21 -21.95 -2.01
CA THR A 653 -41.38 -21.63 -2.85
C THR A 653 -42.70 -22.15 -2.26
N SER A 654 -42.62 -23.04 -1.26
CA SER A 654 -43.77 -23.61 -0.55
C SER A 654 -44.27 -22.69 0.58
N SER A 655 -45.60 -22.45 0.66
CA SER A 655 -46.17 -21.33 1.42
C SER A 655 -46.18 -21.48 2.95
N ARG A 656 -46.03 -22.70 3.51
CA ARG A 656 -46.17 -22.94 4.96
C ARG A 656 -44.86 -22.86 5.76
N THR A 657 -43.70 -23.01 5.14
CA THR A 657 -42.37 -22.99 5.79
C THR A 657 -41.61 -21.66 5.62
N ASN A 658 -42.06 -20.79 4.72
CA ASN A 658 -41.41 -19.51 4.39
C ASN A 658 -41.83 -18.34 5.31
N LEU A 659 -42.56 -18.59 6.42
CA LEU A 659 -43.08 -17.51 7.26
C LEU A 659 -41.98 -16.79 8.06
N ALA A 660 -41.01 -17.53 8.59
CA ALA A 660 -39.91 -16.96 9.37
C ALA A 660 -39.00 -16.08 8.50
N TYR A 661 -38.56 -16.60 7.34
CA TYR A 661 -37.75 -15.84 6.38
C TYR A 661 -38.46 -14.56 5.93
N ARG A 662 -39.74 -14.65 5.52
CA ARG A 662 -40.52 -13.47 5.12
C ARG A 662 -40.64 -12.45 6.24
N LYS A 663 -40.95 -12.90 7.46
CA LYS A 663 -41.04 -12.00 8.62
C LYS A 663 -39.73 -11.25 8.87
N ILE A 664 -38.58 -11.94 8.81
CA ILE A 664 -37.27 -11.32 8.99
C ILE A 664 -36.97 -10.37 7.82
N HIS A 665 -37.12 -10.84 6.59
CA HIS A 665 -36.86 -10.07 5.36
C HIS A 665 -37.70 -8.80 5.32
N ASP A 666 -39.02 -8.91 5.47
CA ASP A 666 -39.96 -7.79 5.38
C ASP A 666 -39.66 -6.74 6.45
N LYS A 667 -39.29 -7.17 7.67
CA LYS A 667 -38.95 -6.25 8.77
C LYS A 667 -37.63 -5.52 8.52
N LEU A 668 -36.60 -6.22 8.04
CA LEU A 668 -35.32 -5.62 7.68
C LEU A 668 -35.48 -4.66 6.50
N GLU A 669 -36.21 -5.08 5.47
CA GLU A 669 -36.47 -4.26 4.29
C GLU A 669 -37.30 -3.02 4.63
N GLU A 670 -38.33 -3.14 5.47
CA GLU A 670 -39.09 -2.00 6.01
C GLU A 670 -38.17 -1.00 6.72
N HIS A 671 -37.31 -1.49 7.62
CA HIS A 671 -36.36 -0.65 8.34
C HIS A 671 -35.41 0.07 7.39
N PHE A 672 -34.74 -0.64 6.48
CA PHE A 672 -33.77 -0.03 5.56
C PHE A 672 -34.42 0.89 4.54
N ARG A 673 -35.62 0.59 4.06
CA ARG A 673 -36.38 1.46 3.15
C ARG A 673 -36.68 2.82 3.77
N SER A 674 -36.86 2.88 5.10
CA SER A 674 -37.04 4.15 5.81
C SER A 674 -35.78 5.02 5.90
N LYS A 675 -34.61 4.47 5.55
CA LYS A 675 -33.27 5.08 5.66
C LYS A 675 -32.60 5.35 4.31
N THR A 676 -33.21 4.89 3.23
CA THR A 676 -32.70 5.05 1.85
C THR A 676 -33.71 5.81 1.01
N SER A 677 -33.25 6.48 -0.04
CA SER A 677 -34.07 7.21 -1.00
C SER A 677 -34.73 6.25 -2.00
N PRO A 678 -36.03 5.91 -1.86
CA PRO A 678 -36.65 4.87 -2.68
C PRO A 678 -36.76 5.26 -4.16
N GLU A 679 -36.76 6.56 -4.45
CA GLU A 679 -36.80 7.13 -5.80
C GLU A 679 -35.46 7.02 -6.53
N ALA A 680 -34.33 7.05 -5.80
CA ALA A 680 -33.00 6.96 -6.38
C ALA A 680 -32.55 5.51 -6.55
N HIS A 681 -32.77 4.67 -5.53
CA HIS A 681 -32.26 3.30 -5.48
C HIS A 681 -33.31 2.32 -4.89
N PRO A 682 -34.32 1.91 -5.67
CA PRO A 682 -35.48 1.17 -5.16
C PRO A 682 -35.15 -0.23 -4.61
N GLU A 683 -34.08 -0.87 -5.10
CA GLU A 683 -33.71 -2.25 -4.72
C GLU A 683 -32.72 -2.31 -3.54
N LEU A 684 -32.12 -1.18 -3.14
CA LEU A 684 -31.03 -1.15 -2.16
C LEU A 684 -31.43 -1.70 -0.79
N ALA A 685 -32.64 -1.37 -0.32
CA ALA A 685 -33.17 -1.88 0.95
C ALA A 685 -33.34 -3.40 0.94
N SER A 686 -33.87 -3.97 -0.15
CA SER A 686 -34.07 -5.41 -0.30
C SER A 686 -32.73 -6.15 -0.39
N TRP A 687 -31.80 -5.65 -1.19
CA TRP A 687 -30.45 -6.22 -1.28
C TRP A 687 -29.72 -6.20 0.08
N THR A 688 -29.92 -5.16 0.88
CA THR A 688 -29.35 -5.06 2.23
C THR A 688 -29.97 -6.09 3.17
N ALA A 689 -31.30 -6.25 3.15
CA ALA A 689 -31.98 -7.28 3.91
C ALA A 689 -31.45 -8.69 3.57
N GLU A 690 -31.30 -9.00 2.27
CA GLU A 690 -30.72 -10.27 1.80
C GLU A 690 -29.25 -10.44 2.24
N ALA A 691 -28.45 -9.36 2.23
CA ALA A 691 -27.07 -9.41 2.70
C ALA A 691 -26.98 -9.73 4.20
N VAL A 692 -27.84 -9.12 5.03
CA VAL A 692 -27.96 -9.42 6.46
C VAL A 692 -28.37 -10.88 6.67
N ILE A 693 -29.41 -11.33 5.97
CA ILE A 693 -29.91 -12.72 6.05
C ILE A 693 -28.81 -13.72 5.68
N ARG A 694 -28.04 -13.45 4.63
CA ARG A 694 -26.94 -14.31 4.20
C ARG A 694 -25.91 -14.49 5.30
N ASN A 695 -25.57 -13.44 6.04
CA ASN A 695 -24.64 -13.55 7.16
C ASN A 695 -25.17 -14.52 8.23
N PHE A 696 -26.45 -14.42 8.58
CA PHE A 696 -27.07 -15.33 9.55
C PHE A 696 -27.30 -16.76 9.08
N ARG A 697 -27.06 -17.08 7.79
CA ARG A 697 -27.00 -18.48 7.33
C ARG A 697 -25.76 -19.23 7.82
N THR A 698 -24.77 -18.50 8.35
CA THR A 698 -23.48 -19.08 8.75
C THR A 698 -23.41 -19.29 10.28
N PRO A 699 -22.80 -20.39 10.76
CA PRO A 699 -22.66 -20.66 12.20
C PRO A 699 -21.95 -19.54 12.97
N GLN A 700 -20.98 -18.86 12.34
CA GLN A 700 -20.22 -17.74 12.92
C GLN A 700 -21.09 -16.52 13.32
N HIS A 701 -22.20 -16.26 12.63
CA HIS A 701 -23.14 -15.21 13.02
C HIS A 701 -24.17 -15.73 14.03
N LEU A 702 -24.71 -16.94 13.80
CA LEU A 702 -25.68 -17.55 14.70
C LEU A 702 -25.13 -17.77 16.12
N ALA A 703 -23.87 -18.19 16.24
CA ALA A 703 -23.20 -18.41 17.53
C ALA A 703 -23.15 -17.16 18.43
N ARG A 704 -23.29 -15.96 17.85
CA ARG A 704 -23.25 -14.69 18.59
C ARG A 704 -24.63 -14.09 18.84
N VAL A 705 -25.71 -14.76 18.45
CA VAL A 705 -27.08 -14.30 18.71
C VAL A 705 -27.40 -14.43 20.21
N GLY A 706 -27.90 -13.36 20.80
CA GLY A 706 -28.45 -13.36 22.15
C GLY A 706 -29.63 -14.33 22.27
N GLY A 707 -29.60 -15.23 23.25
CA GLY A 707 -30.67 -16.22 23.44
C GLY A 707 -30.63 -17.40 22.47
N LEU A 708 -29.46 -17.71 21.87
CA LEU A 708 -29.27 -18.89 21.03
C LEU A 708 -29.75 -20.17 21.73
N THR A 709 -30.73 -20.82 21.12
CA THR A 709 -31.37 -22.07 21.56
C THR A 709 -31.88 -22.84 20.34
N ARG A 710 -32.27 -24.11 20.51
CA ARG A 710 -32.89 -24.91 19.42
C ARG A 710 -34.18 -24.26 18.88
N ASP A 711 -34.92 -23.60 19.76
CA ASP A 711 -36.25 -23.05 19.48
C ASP A 711 -36.21 -21.57 19.04
N LEU A 712 -35.02 -20.98 18.87
CA LEU A 712 -34.85 -19.60 18.43
C LEU A 712 -35.73 -19.29 17.21
N ASP A 713 -36.52 -18.24 17.29
CA ASP A 713 -37.49 -17.86 16.25
C ASP A 713 -37.10 -16.54 15.55
N ALA A 714 -37.96 -16.10 14.64
CA ALA A 714 -37.74 -14.85 13.90
C ALA A 714 -37.72 -13.61 14.82
N ASP A 715 -38.51 -13.60 15.90
CA ASP A 715 -38.55 -12.47 16.83
C ASP A 715 -37.27 -12.39 17.66
N GLY A 716 -36.72 -13.53 18.09
CA GLY A 716 -35.42 -13.59 18.75
C GLY A 716 -34.27 -13.07 17.88
N ILE A 717 -34.25 -13.43 16.59
CA ILE A 717 -33.27 -12.89 15.63
C ILE A 717 -33.42 -11.37 15.49
N LEU A 718 -34.64 -10.89 15.25
CA LEU A 718 -34.88 -9.45 15.06
C LEU A 718 -34.52 -8.67 16.34
N ALA A 719 -34.87 -9.19 17.52
CA ALA A 719 -34.51 -8.59 18.79
C ALA A 719 -32.99 -8.43 18.94
N ASP A 720 -32.20 -9.45 18.59
CA ASP A 720 -30.74 -9.39 18.61
C ASP A 720 -30.17 -8.41 17.56
N VAL A 721 -30.73 -8.39 16.35
CA VAL A 721 -30.28 -7.49 15.26
C VAL A 721 -30.44 -6.02 15.65
N PHE A 722 -31.53 -5.67 16.32
CA PHE A 722 -31.85 -4.31 16.75
C PHE A 722 -31.37 -3.98 18.17
N ALA A 723 -30.90 -4.96 18.94
CA ALA A 723 -30.38 -4.71 20.28
C ALA A 723 -29.01 -4.00 20.21
N PRO A 724 -28.76 -2.99 21.07
CA PRO A 724 -27.45 -2.36 21.15
C PRO A 724 -26.42 -3.36 21.68
N GLY A 725 -25.31 -3.53 20.94
CA GLY A 725 -24.19 -4.38 21.34
C GLY A 725 -23.28 -3.75 22.40
N ALA A 726 -22.16 -4.39 22.69
CA ALA A 726 -21.17 -3.90 23.66
C ALA A 726 -20.59 -2.52 23.29
N SER A 727 -20.51 -2.22 21.99
CA SER A 727 -20.12 -0.92 21.44
C SER A 727 -21.24 0.13 21.45
N ARG A 728 -22.40 -0.18 22.06
CA ARG A 728 -23.65 0.61 22.03
C ARG A 728 -24.23 0.83 20.62
N ARG A 729 -23.75 0.08 19.61
CA ARG A 729 -24.27 0.05 18.23
C ARG A 729 -24.92 -1.31 17.99
N SER A 730 -26.12 -1.35 17.45
CA SER A 730 -26.76 -2.60 17.01
C SER A 730 -26.22 -3.05 15.65
N LEU A 731 -26.52 -4.30 15.26
CA LEU A 731 -26.18 -4.75 13.90
C LEU A 731 -26.98 -3.98 12.86
N ALA A 732 -28.25 -3.66 13.15
CA ALA A 732 -29.08 -2.83 12.30
C ALA A 732 -28.47 -1.43 12.08
N ASP A 733 -28.00 -0.77 13.15
CA ASP A 733 -27.34 0.53 13.04
C ASP A 733 -26.08 0.44 12.15
N ALA A 734 -25.34 -0.67 12.25
CA ALA A 734 -24.16 -0.85 11.41
C ALA A 734 -24.47 -0.93 9.92
N TRP A 735 -25.54 -1.65 9.57
CA TRP A 735 -26.04 -1.70 8.20
C TRP A 735 -26.70 -0.39 7.77
N THR A 736 -27.42 0.30 8.65
CA THR A 736 -28.01 1.62 8.39
C THR A 736 -26.94 2.67 8.06
N ASP A 737 -25.91 2.81 8.89
CA ASP A 737 -24.80 3.75 8.62
C ASP A 737 -24.10 3.43 7.30
N PHE A 738 -24.02 2.15 6.94
CA PHE A 738 -23.39 1.72 5.70
C PHE A 738 -24.25 2.05 4.48
N ILE A 739 -25.53 1.72 4.49
CA ILE A 739 -26.42 1.96 3.35
C ILE A 739 -26.67 3.45 3.11
N GLU A 740 -26.76 4.27 4.16
CA GLU A 740 -26.89 5.73 4.01
C GLU A 740 -25.69 6.32 3.26
N ARG A 741 -24.49 5.77 3.47
CA ARG A 741 -23.30 6.16 2.69
C ARG A 741 -23.33 5.66 1.26
N VAL A 742 -23.85 4.46 1.02
CA VAL A 742 -24.00 3.89 -0.33
C VAL A 742 -25.05 4.67 -1.15
N ASP A 743 -26.15 5.07 -0.50
CA ASP A 743 -27.25 5.87 -1.05
C ASP A 743 -26.88 7.35 -1.23
N SER A 744 -25.79 7.80 -0.59
CA SER A 744 -25.34 9.19 -0.69
C SER A 744 -25.00 9.61 -2.13
N PRO A 745 -25.05 10.91 -2.46
CA PRO A 745 -24.62 11.41 -3.76
C PRO A 745 -23.18 11.00 -4.13
N SER A 746 -22.31 10.78 -3.14
CA SER A 746 -20.93 10.30 -3.31
C SER A 746 -20.78 8.77 -3.33
N GLY A 747 -21.86 8.02 -3.08
CA GLY A 747 -21.88 6.56 -3.00
C GLY A 747 -21.90 5.86 -4.36
N HIS A 748 -21.68 4.55 -4.33
CA HIS A 748 -21.66 3.67 -5.50
C HIS A 748 -22.52 2.41 -5.27
N PRO A 749 -23.84 2.48 -5.47
CA PRO A 749 -24.75 1.35 -5.23
C PRO A 749 -24.51 0.16 -6.17
N GLU A 750 -23.97 0.37 -7.37
CA GLU A 750 -23.59 -0.73 -8.26
C GLU A 750 -22.38 -1.51 -7.74
N LEU A 751 -21.40 -0.84 -7.12
CA LEU A 751 -20.29 -1.49 -6.42
C LEU A 751 -20.80 -2.33 -5.25
N PHE A 752 -21.86 -1.89 -4.55
CA PHE A 752 -22.51 -2.70 -3.51
C PHE A 752 -23.11 -3.99 -4.08
N ARG A 753 -23.80 -3.92 -5.23
CA ARG A 753 -24.30 -5.11 -5.93
C ARG A 753 -23.17 -6.04 -6.36
N ASP A 754 -22.07 -5.52 -6.90
CA ASP A 754 -20.94 -6.36 -7.31
C ASP A 754 -20.20 -7.00 -6.13
N LEU A 755 -20.10 -6.28 -5.01
CA LEU A 755 -19.41 -6.75 -3.82
C LEU A 755 -20.23 -7.81 -3.07
N LEU A 756 -21.54 -7.58 -2.91
CA LEU A 756 -22.40 -8.42 -2.06
C LEU A 756 -23.46 -9.22 -2.83
N GLY A 757 -23.74 -8.93 -4.10
CA GLY A 757 -24.88 -9.46 -4.88
C GLY A 757 -24.57 -10.50 -5.96
N ARG A 758 -23.32 -10.97 -6.12
CA ARG A 758 -22.92 -11.93 -7.19
C ARG A 758 -23.52 -13.35 -7.13
N ASP A 759 -24.52 -13.63 -6.29
CA ASP A 759 -25.21 -14.94 -6.23
C ASP A 759 -26.74 -14.84 -6.37
N LEU A 760 -27.30 -13.76 -6.93
CA LEU A 760 -28.76 -13.63 -7.10
C LEU A 760 -29.34 -14.44 -8.28
N GLU A 761 -28.53 -15.05 -9.16
CA GLU A 761 -29.02 -15.77 -10.35
C GLU A 761 -28.25 -17.07 -10.64
N ALA A 762 -28.74 -18.23 -10.13
CA ALA A 762 -28.86 -19.50 -10.87
C ALA A 762 -29.43 -20.65 -9.98
N PRO A 763 -30.46 -21.39 -10.43
CA PRO A 763 -30.88 -22.65 -9.82
C PRO A 763 -29.94 -23.81 -10.17
N ALA A 764 -29.85 -24.78 -9.26
CA ALA A 764 -29.03 -25.99 -9.39
C ALA A 764 -29.52 -26.94 -10.50
N GLU A 765 -28.64 -27.28 -11.43
CA GLU A 765 -28.68 -28.56 -12.16
C GLU A 765 -27.36 -29.30 -11.94
N GLN A 766 -27.51 -30.59 -11.63
CA GLN A 766 -26.51 -31.54 -11.17
C GLN A 766 -25.47 -31.85 -12.25
N THR A 767 -24.23 -32.03 -11.84
CA THR A 767 -23.30 -32.97 -12.50
C THR A 767 -22.47 -33.62 -11.40
N GLU A 768 -22.81 -34.88 -11.14
CA GLU A 768 -21.99 -35.84 -10.40
C GLU A 768 -20.76 -36.15 -11.27
N ASP A 769 -19.57 -35.88 -10.77
CA ASP A 769 -18.39 -36.72 -10.99
C ASP A 769 -17.29 -36.31 -9.99
N ALA A 770 -16.96 -37.28 -9.13
CA ALA A 770 -15.93 -37.19 -8.12
C ALA A 770 -14.65 -37.86 -8.63
N ASP A 771 -13.49 -37.23 -8.42
CA ASP A 771 -12.23 -37.85 -7.98
C ASP A 771 -11.03 -36.93 -8.25
N GLU A 772 -10.75 -35.96 -7.35
CA GLU A 772 -9.43 -35.35 -7.10
C GLU A 772 -9.54 -34.32 -5.93
N PRO A 773 -8.77 -34.42 -4.82
CA PRO A 773 -9.04 -33.65 -3.60
C PRO A 773 -8.33 -32.29 -3.48
N ASP A 774 -7.94 -31.60 -4.57
CA ASP A 774 -7.21 -30.31 -4.41
C ASP A 774 -7.35 -29.27 -5.54
N ARG A 775 -8.53 -29.12 -6.15
CA ARG A 775 -8.82 -28.04 -7.13
C ARG A 775 -10.15 -27.31 -6.96
N ASN A 776 -10.78 -27.38 -5.79
CA ASN A 776 -12.07 -26.71 -5.54
C ASN A 776 -11.97 -25.25 -5.03
N ALA A 777 -10.82 -24.57 -5.16
CA ALA A 777 -10.69 -23.14 -4.82
C ALA A 777 -10.83 -22.19 -6.02
N GLU A 778 -10.94 -22.68 -7.27
CA GLU A 778 -10.83 -21.85 -8.50
C GLU A 778 -12.04 -21.92 -9.45
N SER A 779 -13.24 -22.21 -8.95
CA SER A 779 -14.46 -21.86 -9.68
C SER A 779 -15.24 -20.82 -8.89
N GLY A 780 -15.56 -19.68 -9.52
CA GLY A 780 -16.25 -18.54 -8.92
C GLY A 780 -17.72 -18.79 -8.58
N ARG A 781 -18.02 -19.92 -7.92
CA ARG A 781 -19.31 -20.25 -7.30
C ARG A 781 -19.11 -20.20 -5.78
N GLY A 782 -19.75 -19.24 -5.12
CA GLY A 782 -20.08 -19.30 -3.69
C GLY A 782 -18.98 -19.78 -2.72
N SER A 783 -17.76 -19.24 -2.79
CA SER A 783 -16.87 -19.31 -1.63
C SER A 783 -17.54 -18.52 -0.51
N GLU A 784 -18.10 -19.22 0.47
CA GLU A 784 -18.51 -18.62 1.74
C GLU A 784 -17.35 -17.77 2.25
N LEU A 785 -17.54 -16.46 2.34
CA LEU A 785 -16.56 -15.58 2.94
C LEU A 785 -16.52 -15.93 4.43
N GLY A 786 -15.49 -16.68 4.84
CA GLY A 786 -15.27 -17.02 6.23
C GLY A 786 -15.14 -15.77 7.11
N ALA A 787 -15.39 -15.93 8.42
CA ALA A 787 -15.22 -14.84 9.40
C ALA A 787 -13.81 -14.23 9.39
N VAL A 788 -12.79 -15.01 9.00
CA VAL A 788 -11.39 -14.57 8.88
C VAL A 788 -11.00 -14.49 7.41
N GLY A 789 -10.51 -13.33 6.99
CA GLY A 789 -9.90 -13.13 5.68
C GLY A 789 -8.37 -13.15 5.78
N LEU A 790 -7.71 -13.85 4.87
CA LEU A 790 -6.26 -13.78 4.67
C LEU A 790 -5.93 -12.86 3.50
N ALA A 791 -4.94 -11.99 3.65
CA ALA A 791 -4.40 -11.21 2.55
C ALA A 791 -2.88 -11.08 2.67
N ASP A 792 -2.16 -11.99 2.00
CA ASP A 792 -0.69 -12.04 1.99
C ASP A 792 -0.11 -11.94 0.57
N GLY A 793 1.22 -11.98 0.45
CA GLY A 793 1.91 -11.90 -0.83
C GLY A 793 1.62 -13.05 -1.81
N SER A 794 0.99 -14.14 -1.36
CA SER A 794 0.62 -15.30 -2.20
C SER A 794 -0.82 -15.26 -2.72
N THR A 795 -1.65 -14.38 -2.16
CA THR A 795 -3.03 -14.21 -2.62
C THR A 795 -3.06 -13.35 -3.89
N ASP A 796 -3.88 -13.75 -4.87
CA ASP A 796 -4.08 -13.00 -6.10
C ASP A 796 -4.46 -11.53 -5.82
N PRO A 797 -3.87 -10.54 -6.53
CA PRO A 797 -4.13 -9.12 -6.28
C PRO A 797 -5.61 -8.71 -6.36
N ASP A 798 -6.40 -9.33 -7.24
CA ASP A 798 -7.84 -9.04 -7.38
C ASP A 798 -8.62 -9.59 -6.20
N ILE A 799 -8.29 -10.81 -5.76
CA ILE A 799 -8.88 -11.43 -4.58
C ILE A 799 -8.56 -10.58 -3.33
N ARG A 800 -7.33 -10.11 -3.16
CA ARG A 800 -6.95 -9.24 -2.03
C ARG A 800 -7.74 -7.93 -2.03
N ARG A 801 -7.84 -7.27 -3.18
CA ARG A 801 -8.62 -6.02 -3.32
C ARG A 801 -10.08 -6.26 -2.98
N ARG A 802 -10.67 -7.33 -3.50
CA ARG A 802 -12.05 -7.70 -3.19
C ARG A 802 -12.26 -7.96 -1.71
N ARG A 803 -11.37 -8.74 -1.05
CA ARG A 803 -11.43 -9.01 0.39
C ARG A 803 -11.36 -7.73 1.22
N ALA A 804 -10.46 -6.81 0.89
CA ALA A 804 -10.38 -5.51 1.55
C ALA A 804 -11.66 -4.69 1.35
N SER A 805 -12.18 -4.60 0.13
CA SER A 805 -13.43 -3.88 -0.14
C SER A 805 -14.61 -4.47 0.63
N VAL A 806 -14.76 -5.79 0.68
CA VAL A 806 -15.84 -6.41 1.48
C VAL A 806 -15.62 -6.17 2.98
N PHE A 807 -14.38 -6.18 3.47
CA PHE A 807 -14.07 -5.85 4.86
C PHE A 807 -14.52 -4.43 5.26
N THR A 808 -14.58 -3.48 4.31
CA THR A 808 -15.14 -2.13 4.54
C THR A 808 -16.68 -2.07 4.63
N THR A 809 -17.37 -3.20 4.48
CA THR A 809 -18.82 -3.33 4.70
C THR A 809 -19.09 -3.97 6.06
N PRO A 810 -20.31 -3.90 6.63
CA PRO A 810 -20.66 -4.64 7.83
C PRO A 810 -20.73 -6.18 7.64
N SER A 811 -20.45 -6.70 6.44
CA SER A 811 -20.44 -8.13 6.12
C SER A 811 -19.13 -8.83 6.49
N ALA A 812 -19.12 -10.17 6.52
CA ALA A 812 -17.89 -10.96 6.61
C ALA A 812 -16.92 -10.67 5.43
N PRO A 813 -15.59 -10.72 5.61
CA PRO A 813 -14.89 -11.12 6.85
C PRO A 813 -14.94 -10.05 7.95
N GLU A 814 -14.92 -10.50 9.21
CA GLU A 814 -14.91 -9.66 10.42
C GLU A 814 -13.50 -9.46 10.97
N VAL A 815 -12.63 -10.44 10.71
CA VAL A 815 -11.21 -10.38 11.01
C VAL A 815 -10.43 -10.37 9.70
N LEU A 816 -9.50 -9.44 9.53
CA LEU A 816 -8.58 -9.43 8.38
C LEU A 816 -7.16 -9.62 8.87
N VAL A 817 -6.52 -10.74 8.51
CA VAL A 817 -5.10 -10.98 8.76
C VAL A 817 -4.32 -10.62 7.50
N ALA A 818 -3.51 -9.57 7.61
CA ALA A 818 -2.87 -8.88 6.51
C ALA A 818 -1.34 -8.93 6.63
N GLY A 819 -0.68 -9.32 5.54
CA GLY A 819 0.76 -9.09 5.38
C GLY A 819 1.07 -7.65 4.98
N SER A 820 2.35 -7.27 4.86
CA SER A 820 2.70 -5.89 4.48
C SER A 820 2.28 -5.48 3.07
N VAL A 821 1.90 -6.42 2.18
CA VAL A 821 1.27 -6.11 0.87
C VAL A 821 -0.03 -5.32 0.98
N MET A 822 -0.69 -5.36 2.14
CA MET A 822 -1.89 -4.55 2.42
C MET A 822 -1.55 -3.28 3.21
N GLY A 823 -0.27 -3.06 3.53
CA GLY A 823 0.23 -1.86 4.19
C GLY A 823 0.20 -0.63 3.29
N GLU A 824 -0.01 -0.82 1.98
CA GLU A 824 -0.12 0.24 0.97
C GLU A 824 -1.37 0.16 0.10
N GLY A 825 -1.85 1.33 -0.34
CA GLY A 825 -2.88 1.45 -1.40
C GLY A 825 -4.29 0.95 -1.10
N ILE A 826 -4.59 0.54 0.14
CA ILE A 826 -5.89 -0.04 0.52
C ILE A 826 -6.55 0.77 1.65
N ASP A 827 -7.88 0.77 1.66
CA ASP A 827 -8.70 1.55 2.58
C ASP A 827 -9.46 0.59 3.50
N LEU A 828 -9.24 0.67 4.82
CA LEU A 828 -9.86 -0.23 5.81
C LEU A 828 -10.68 0.52 6.89
N HIS A 829 -10.57 1.85 6.91
CA HIS A 829 -11.16 2.76 7.90
C HIS A 829 -12.70 2.78 8.02
N THR A 830 -13.44 2.28 7.04
CA THR A 830 -14.88 2.54 6.94
C THR A 830 -15.68 1.82 8.03
N GLU A 831 -15.38 0.56 8.30
CA GLU A 831 -16.10 -0.28 9.28
C GLU A 831 -15.16 -0.93 10.32
N CYS A 832 -13.94 -0.40 10.47
CA CYS A 832 -12.95 -0.87 11.42
C CYS A 832 -12.30 0.32 12.13
N ASP A 833 -12.08 0.22 13.44
CA ASP A 833 -11.40 1.17 14.31
C ASP A 833 -10.37 0.48 15.25
N VAL A 834 -10.08 -0.80 15.01
CA VAL A 834 -9.18 -1.63 15.82
C VAL A 834 -8.08 -2.25 14.96
N VAL A 835 -6.83 -2.10 15.39
CA VAL A 835 -5.66 -2.70 14.74
C VAL A 835 -4.76 -3.42 15.72
N ILE A 836 -4.21 -4.55 15.29
CA ILE A 836 -3.09 -5.23 15.95
C ILE A 836 -1.88 -5.16 15.01
N HIS A 837 -0.79 -4.53 15.46
CA HIS A 837 0.52 -4.69 14.83
C HIS A 837 1.20 -5.89 15.50
N HIS A 838 0.95 -7.09 14.97
CA HIS A 838 1.54 -8.32 15.52
C HIS A 838 3.06 -8.23 15.49
N ASP A 839 3.61 -7.79 14.35
CA ASP A 839 5.05 -7.57 14.19
C ASP A 839 5.33 -6.08 13.97
N LEU A 840 6.31 -5.56 14.70
CA LEU A 840 6.78 -4.20 14.54
C LEU A 840 7.77 -4.07 13.39
N ASP A 841 7.79 -2.87 12.80
CA ASP A 841 8.85 -2.43 11.89
C ASP A 841 9.87 -1.60 12.66
N TRP A 842 11.16 -1.72 12.33
CA TRP A 842 12.19 -0.83 12.84
C TRP A 842 11.99 0.64 12.44
N ASN A 843 11.26 0.87 11.36
CA ASN A 843 10.82 2.18 10.91
C ASN A 843 9.41 2.49 11.44
N PRO A 844 9.27 3.43 12.40
CA PRO A 844 7.96 3.91 12.88
C PRO A 844 7.03 4.39 11.77
N GLY A 845 7.58 4.88 10.66
CA GLY A 845 6.82 5.32 9.49
C GLY A 845 5.95 4.26 8.86
N ILE A 846 6.47 3.04 8.76
CA ILE A 846 5.71 1.91 8.20
C ILE A 846 4.55 1.55 9.12
N ILE A 847 4.74 1.63 10.43
CA ILE A 847 3.67 1.42 11.42
C ILE A 847 2.61 2.53 11.31
N GLU A 848 3.04 3.78 11.17
CA GLU A 848 2.13 4.93 10.97
C GLU A 848 1.35 4.80 9.67
N GLN A 849 1.97 4.34 8.58
CA GLN A 849 1.30 4.07 7.31
C GLN A 849 0.26 2.95 7.42
N ARG A 850 0.56 1.86 8.14
CA ARG A 850 -0.40 0.77 8.41
C ARG A 850 -1.57 1.26 9.25
N THR A 851 -1.30 1.99 10.33
CA THR A 851 -2.35 2.61 11.17
C THR A 851 -3.19 3.60 10.37
N GLY A 852 -2.57 4.39 9.48
CA GLY A 852 -3.23 5.31 8.56
C GLY A 852 -4.10 4.65 7.48
N ARG A 853 -4.15 3.30 7.40
CA ARG A 853 -5.19 2.58 6.61
C ARG A 853 -6.56 2.61 7.30
N ILE A 854 -6.57 2.86 8.61
CA ILE A 854 -7.74 2.95 9.49
C ILE A 854 -7.94 4.38 9.98
N GLU A 855 -6.85 5.08 10.32
CA GLU A 855 -6.88 6.48 10.76
C GLU A 855 -6.98 7.43 9.54
N ARG A 856 -8.21 7.63 9.05
CA ARG A 856 -8.50 8.44 7.85
C ARG A 856 -9.70 9.35 8.02
N ILE A 857 -9.82 10.36 7.15
CA ILE A 857 -11.01 11.23 7.09
C ILE A 857 -12.25 10.41 6.83
N GLY A 858 -13.24 10.54 7.71
CA GLY A 858 -14.47 9.78 7.67
C GLY A 858 -14.28 8.34 8.12
N SER A 859 -13.30 8.02 8.98
CA SER A 859 -13.17 6.69 9.60
C SER A 859 -14.33 6.38 10.54
N LEU A 860 -14.53 5.09 10.85
CA LEU A 860 -15.53 4.66 11.82
C LEU A 860 -15.36 5.37 13.17
N ALA A 861 -14.11 5.48 13.65
CA ALA A 861 -13.76 6.16 14.90
C ALA A 861 -14.15 7.64 14.88
N GLU A 862 -13.80 8.37 13.80
CA GLU A 862 -14.13 9.80 13.66
C GLU A 862 -15.63 10.04 13.63
N ARG A 863 -16.39 9.22 12.88
CA ARG A 863 -17.85 9.35 12.80
C ARG A 863 -18.54 9.05 14.14
N ARG A 864 -17.96 8.18 14.97
CA ARG A 864 -18.47 7.86 16.30
C ARG A 864 -17.97 8.80 17.40
N GLY A 865 -17.01 9.68 17.09
CA GLY A 865 -16.31 10.47 18.10
C GLY A 865 -15.48 9.62 19.07
N THR A 866 -15.09 8.41 18.67
CA THR A 866 -14.25 7.50 19.46
C THR A 866 -12.81 7.53 18.96
N GLY A 867 -11.88 7.01 19.77
CA GLY A 867 -10.48 6.83 19.36
C GLY A 867 -10.25 5.49 18.66
N ILE A 868 -9.14 5.39 17.92
CA ILE A 868 -8.67 4.14 17.33
C ILE A 868 -7.92 3.33 18.39
N THR A 869 -8.18 2.02 18.47
CA THR A 869 -7.45 1.15 19.39
C THR A 869 -6.33 0.43 18.66
N VAL A 870 -5.09 0.60 19.14
CA VAL A 870 -3.88 0.03 18.55
C VAL A 870 -3.25 -0.94 19.53
N TYR A 871 -3.22 -2.23 19.20
CA TYR A 871 -2.55 -3.26 20.00
C TYR A 871 -1.16 -3.55 19.45
N VAL A 872 -0.18 -3.63 20.36
CA VAL A 872 1.22 -3.96 20.03
C VAL A 872 1.70 -5.06 20.99
N PRO A 873 1.46 -6.34 20.66
CA PRO A 873 1.98 -7.45 21.46
C PRO A 873 3.50 -7.53 21.29
N TYR A 874 4.23 -7.70 22.40
CA TYR A 874 5.63 -8.07 22.38
C TYR A 874 5.96 -9.07 23.48
N LEU A 875 6.92 -9.96 23.24
CA LEU A 875 7.38 -10.97 24.22
C LEU A 875 8.46 -10.40 25.16
N ALA A 876 8.27 -10.55 26.47
CA ALA A 876 9.22 -10.14 27.50
C ALA A 876 10.54 -10.93 27.39
N GLY A 877 11.67 -10.25 27.62
CA GLY A 877 13.00 -10.86 27.65
C GLY A 877 13.51 -11.34 26.28
N THR A 878 12.85 -10.95 25.18
CA THR A 878 13.23 -11.37 23.83
C THR A 878 13.68 -10.21 22.95
N HIS A 879 14.08 -10.56 21.72
CA HIS A 879 14.38 -9.58 20.69
C HIS A 879 13.19 -8.64 20.37
N ASP A 880 11.96 -9.11 20.55
CA ASP A 880 10.74 -8.35 20.30
C ASP A 880 10.60 -7.15 21.24
N GLU A 881 10.91 -7.32 22.53
CA GLU A 881 10.94 -6.24 23.52
C GLU A 881 12.04 -5.21 23.21
N LYS A 882 13.21 -5.67 22.76
CA LYS A 882 14.27 -4.77 22.29
C LYS A 882 13.79 -3.94 21.09
N GLN A 883 13.15 -4.58 20.11
CA GLN A 883 12.62 -3.88 18.94
C GLN A 883 11.55 -2.88 19.35
N PHE A 884 10.60 -3.28 20.20
CA PHE A 884 9.56 -2.41 20.74
C PHE A 884 10.16 -1.15 21.37
N ARG A 885 11.13 -1.28 22.29
CA ARG A 885 11.80 -0.14 22.94
C ARG A 885 12.44 0.80 21.92
N VAL A 886 13.26 0.28 21.02
CA VAL A 886 13.95 1.10 20.00
C VAL A 886 12.96 1.80 19.06
N VAL A 887 11.89 1.12 18.66
CA VAL A 887 10.87 1.70 17.78
C VAL A 887 10.09 2.78 18.49
N ARG A 888 9.72 2.59 19.75
CA ARG A 888 9.05 3.61 20.57
C ARG A 888 9.92 4.83 20.79
N ASP A 889 11.20 4.63 21.09
CA ASP A 889 12.17 5.72 21.20
C ASP A 889 12.26 6.50 19.88
N ARG A 890 12.45 5.78 18.77
CA ARG A 890 12.51 6.39 17.44
C ARG A 890 11.22 7.13 17.12
N GLN A 891 10.06 6.58 17.48
CA GLN A 891 8.76 7.19 17.26
C GLN A 891 8.61 8.47 18.08
N GLN A 892 8.97 8.47 19.36
CA GLN A 892 8.90 9.65 20.22
C GLN A 892 9.80 10.78 19.68
N TRP A 893 11.05 10.45 19.31
CA TRP A 893 11.97 11.41 18.72
C TRP A 893 11.53 11.86 17.33
N PHE A 894 10.96 10.96 16.54
CA PHE A 894 10.35 11.29 15.26
C PHE A 894 9.21 12.27 15.48
N ASP A 895 8.25 11.98 16.34
CA ASP A 895 7.09 12.82 16.62
C ASP A 895 7.50 14.21 17.12
N LEU A 896 8.50 14.28 18.01
CA LEU A 896 9.11 15.52 18.46
C LEU A 896 9.73 16.32 17.31
N VAL A 897 10.50 15.67 16.46
CA VAL A 897 11.08 16.28 15.25
C VAL A 897 9.96 16.73 14.31
N MET A 898 8.87 15.98 14.20
CA MET A 898 7.79 16.23 13.26
C MET A 898 6.78 17.28 13.72
N GLY A 899 6.80 17.65 15.01
CA GLY A 899 5.84 18.57 15.61
C GLY A 899 4.57 17.90 16.14
N SER A 900 4.54 16.57 16.22
CA SER A 900 3.42 15.82 16.77
C SER A 900 3.51 15.77 18.30
N ARG A 901 2.41 16.17 18.98
CA ARG A 901 2.31 16.17 20.44
C ARG A 901 2.30 14.73 20.99
N PRO A 902 3.13 14.39 21.98
CA PRO A 902 2.90 13.21 22.80
C PRO A 902 1.73 13.50 23.75
N GLU A 903 0.62 12.76 23.62
CA GLU A 903 -0.45 12.73 24.62
C GLU A 903 -0.38 11.37 25.35
N GLY A 904 -0.19 11.40 26.67
CA GLY A 904 -0.26 10.24 27.56
C GLY A 904 1.08 9.82 28.16
N GLY A 905 1.18 9.91 29.48
CA GLY A 905 2.29 9.37 30.25
C GLY A 905 2.35 7.85 30.13
N LEU A 906 3.51 7.33 29.73
CA LEU A 906 3.82 5.92 29.84
C LEU A 906 4.56 5.75 31.17
N GLU A 907 3.96 5.01 32.09
CA GLU A 907 4.60 4.60 33.34
C GLU A 907 5.69 3.56 33.06
N ASP A 908 6.73 3.66 33.88
CA ASP A 908 8.05 3.07 33.75
C ASP A 908 8.09 1.54 33.65
N SER A 909 9.06 1.06 32.87
CA SER A 909 9.73 -0.22 33.15
C SER A 909 11.24 -0.06 32.96
N ASP A 910 11.98 -0.12 34.07
CA ASP A 910 13.44 -0.15 34.20
C ASP A 910 14.08 -1.29 33.36
N GLU A 911 15.33 -1.30 32.89
CA GLU A 911 16.56 -0.54 33.18
C GLU A 911 17.16 0.02 31.85
N GLU A 912 17.77 1.21 31.92
CA GLU A 912 18.23 2.10 30.82
C GLU A 912 17.16 3.03 30.19
N ALA A 913 16.16 3.46 30.97
CA ALA A 913 15.24 4.51 30.55
C ALA A 913 15.95 5.88 30.49
N ARG A 914 15.95 6.51 29.31
CA ARG A 914 16.33 7.92 29.17
C ARG A 914 15.16 8.78 29.61
N VAL A 915 15.44 9.72 30.50
CA VAL A 915 14.49 10.70 31.01
C VAL A 915 13.80 11.48 29.87
N PRO A 916 12.45 11.60 29.84
CA PRO A 916 11.73 12.28 28.77
C PRO A 916 12.05 13.80 28.74
N LEU A 917 11.92 14.43 27.56
CA LEU A 917 12.10 15.87 27.42
C LEU A 917 10.96 16.64 28.12
N ALA A 918 11.30 17.75 28.77
CA ALA A 918 10.32 18.61 29.41
C ALA A 918 9.37 19.27 28.39
N GLN A 919 8.08 19.34 28.75
CA GLN A 919 7.00 19.79 27.86
C GLN A 919 7.24 21.18 27.24
N PRO A 920 7.75 22.22 27.95
CA PRO A 920 8.01 23.52 27.33
C PRO A 920 9.02 23.47 26.18
N ILE A 921 10.02 22.59 26.28
CA ILE A 921 11.03 22.39 25.23
C ILE A 921 10.40 21.67 24.03
N VAL A 922 9.57 20.65 24.30
CA VAL A 922 8.82 19.92 23.26
C VAL A 922 7.95 20.87 22.45
N GLU A 923 7.20 21.75 23.13
CA GLU A 923 6.34 22.73 22.49
C GLU A 923 7.13 23.76 21.67
N ALA A 924 8.27 24.23 22.18
CA ALA A 924 9.13 25.17 21.47
C ALA A 924 9.86 24.53 20.26
N MET A 925 10.12 23.22 20.29
CA MET A 925 10.72 22.47 19.18
C MET A 925 9.70 22.03 18.13
N ALA A 926 8.41 22.10 18.41
CA ALA A 926 7.37 21.65 17.50
C ALA A 926 7.36 22.46 16.19
N MET A 927 7.41 21.77 15.06
CA MET A 927 7.29 22.39 13.75
C MET A 927 5.83 22.70 13.43
N ASN A 928 5.59 23.86 12.81
CA ASN A 928 4.29 24.18 12.24
C ASN A 928 4.45 24.45 10.74
N LEU A 929 4.08 23.45 9.95
CA LEU A 929 4.06 23.47 8.48
C LEU A 929 2.63 23.51 7.91
N SER A 930 1.63 23.69 8.78
CA SER A 930 0.23 23.78 8.36
C SER A 930 -0.07 25.13 7.72
N VAL A 931 -1.07 25.15 6.83
CA VAL A 931 -1.62 26.39 6.29
C VAL A 931 -2.43 27.07 7.39
N GLY A 932 -2.18 28.37 7.59
CA GLY A 932 -2.84 29.19 8.60
C GLY A 932 -4.29 29.52 8.27
#